data_AF-A0A3N5AXF7-F1
#
_entry.id   AF-A0A3N5AXF7-F1
#
_cell.length_a   1.000
_cell.length_b   1.000
_cell.length_c   1.000
_cell.angle_alpha   90.00
_cell.angle_beta   90.00
_cell.angle_gamma   90.00
#
_symmetry.space_group_name_H-M   'P 1'
#
loop_
_entity.id
_entity.type
_entity.pdbx_description
1 polymer ?
#
loop_
_entity_poly.entity_id
_entity_poly.type
_entity_poly.pdbx_seq_one_letter_code
_entity_poly.pdbx_strand_id
1 'polypeptide(L)'
;MTELRKAVKWVLVAWLVLGFWGVLVFLLPRAAGAAELVVQEKGSVNIRQGPGTGYAVIARVAPGTKLVSLAAQAGWFKVRLATGQTGWVAGWLVKPAVSAPAGGGISQSPAAVVVTGERVNLRRGPGTGYAITGQATKGTQLAVAGRSGDWYKVKLREGQLAWVAGWLVKPILAAQVEKEGAGQASEKNAGQGATGALVVKGDVVNLRTGPGTGYGIVGRMARGLRLELLEARDGWYKVRLATGQTGWVAGWLVEAVPEVPAAQPPAREETVSRGPAPEAPAQPQVPPFTARAFTRPVRVLLAADVPAAVSVYGDYALVDGLTGNVLFRTANTDQLGLSLTVLPEAAVDQTVYAIALEKNRQFLGNFAGPLVLAEGSGATGNYFTLNTGGGSRRYRGNLIVRLQGGKFLLVNELPIEEYLYGVVPCEMPYRWPAEALKAQAVAARSYALRKVQESEDAPFHVYATQADQVYGGMDAERPETTAAIKATEGLVLKYGGEVVTAYFHSSDGGYTENSEDVWRNWCGYIRGKADPYDRHPENPHYGWSVSYSVYDLARCLQERQVNFSVVTAVYVTGKTAVSGRIKQLEVHGTGPDGMPCVQTLRNADWVRCVFRLKAPAADIVKTYDPLTGALVGVTFTGNGWGHALGMSQWGARTMAEQGLNFRDILNFYYTGATLEHV
;
A
#
# COMPACT_ATOMS: atom_id res chain seq x y z
N MET A 1 -57.67 -37.23 12.61
CA MET A 1 -56.32 -37.27 11.99
C MET A 1 -56.05 -36.12 10.99
N THR A 2 -56.90 -35.10 10.90
CA THR A 2 -56.67 -33.92 10.03
C THR A 2 -56.52 -32.59 10.78
N GLU A 3 -56.82 -32.56 12.08
CA GLU A 3 -56.60 -31.35 12.92
C GLU A 3 -55.38 -31.46 13.87
N LEU A 4 -54.80 -32.66 14.05
CA LEU A 4 -53.58 -32.85 14.83
C LEU A 4 -52.29 -32.59 14.04
N ARG A 5 -52.38 -32.39 12.71
CA ARG A 5 -51.23 -32.10 11.83
C ARG A 5 -50.98 -30.60 11.60
N LYS A 6 -51.87 -29.72 12.05
CA LYS A 6 -51.70 -28.26 11.97
C LYS A 6 -51.08 -27.65 13.24
N ALA A 7 -51.18 -28.31 14.39
CA ALA A 7 -50.58 -27.86 15.65
C ALA A 7 -49.08 -28.20 15.81
N VAL A 8 -48.54 -29.15 15.02
CA VAL A 8 -47.11 -29.56 15.12
C VAL A 8 -46.18 -28.72 14.23
N LYS A 9 -46.73 -27.92 13.29
CA LYS A 9 -45.92 -27.03 12.43
C LYS A 9 -45.57 -25.66 13.05
N TRP A 10 -46.17 -25.30 14.18
CA TRP A 10 -45.89 -24.01 14.86
C TRP A 10 -45.01 -24.12 16.10
N VAL A 11 -44.70 -25.34 16.57
CA VAL A 11 -43.77 -25.56 17.70
C VAL A 11 -42.33 -25.85 17.23
N LEU A 12 -42.13 -26.22 15.95
CA LEU A 12 -40.80 -26.47 15.36
C LEU A 12 -40.20 -25.26 14.60
N VAL A 13 -40.93 -24.15 14.48
CA VAL A 13 -40.42 -22.87 13.93
C VAL A 13 -40.12 -21.85 15.06
N ALA A 14 -40.60 -22.10 16.28
CA ALA A 14 -40.29 -21.29 17.46
C ALA A 14 -39.05 -21.74 18.25
N TRP A 15 -38.38 -22.83 17.83
CA TRP A 15 -37.12 -23.34 18.41
C TRP A 15 -35.90 -23.21 17.48
N LEU A 16 -36.01 -22.41 16.42
CA LEU A 16 -34.89 -22.04 15.53
C LEU A 16 -34.49 -20.56 15.63
N VAL A 17 -35.00 -19.85 16.64
CA VAL A 17 -34.68 -18.44 16.93
C VAL A 17 -34.13 -18.21 18.35
N LEU A 18 -34.04 -19.24 19.21
CA LEU A 18 -33.59 -19.09 20.61
C LEU A 18 -32.69 -20.24 21.14
N GLY A 19 -31.84 -20.82 20.28
CA GLY A 19 -31.03 -22.00 20.65
C GLY A 19 -29.66 -22.06 19.99
N PHE A 20 -28.84 -21.00 20.10
CA PHE A 20 -27.39 -21.10 19.91
C PHE A 20 -26.66 -20.14 20.86
N TRP A 21 -27.01 -20.25 22.14
CA TRP A 21 -26.24 -19.72 23.26
C TRP A 21 -26.04 -20.85 24.26
N GLY A 22 -24.78 -21.22 24.50
CA GLY A 22 -24.38 -22.18 25.52
C GLY A 22 -23.86 -23.50 24.96
N VAL A 23 -22.60 -23.53 24.53
CA VAL A 23 -21.47 -24.17 25.24
C VAL A 23 -20.23 -23.89 24.37
N LEU A 24 -19.58 -22.76 24.63
CA LEU A 24 -18.18 -22.56 24.28
C LEU A 24 -17.48 -22.28 25.60
N VAL A 25 -16.69 -23.25 26.05
CA VAL A 25 -15.78 -23.10 27.19
C VAL A 25 -14.86 -21.91 26.88
N PHE A 26 -15.00 -20.86 27.68
CA PHE A 26 -14.20 -19.64 27.61
C PHE A 26 -12.73 -19.97 27.87
N LEU A 27 -11.90 -19.91 26.82
CA LEU A 27 -10.56 -19.34 26.98
C LEU A 27 -10.75 -17.84 27.09
N LEU A 28 -10.68 -17.33 28.32
CA LEU A 28 -10.78 -15.91 28.66
C LEU A 28 -9.83 -15.08 27.77
N PRO A 29 -10.34 -14.12 26.98
CA PRO A 29 -9.51 -13.01 26.55
C PRO A 29 -9.11 -12.24 27.81
N ARG A 30 -7.82 -12.08 28.01
CA ARG A 30 -7.26 -11.17 29.02
C ARG A 30 -7.96 -9.81 28.85
N ALA A 31 -8.57 -9.30 29.92
CA ALA A 31 -9.29 -8.03 29.92
C ALA A 31 -8.41 -6.93 29.29
N ALA A 32 -8.89 -6.35 28.18
CA ALA A 32 -8.37 -5.08 27.71
C ALA A 32 -8.61 -4.05 28.81
N GLY A 33 -7.54 -3.41 29.29
CA GLY A 33 -7.62 -2.46 30.39
C GLY A 33 -8.62 -1.35 30.08
N ALA A 34 -9.55 -1.12 31.01
CA ALA A 34 -10.46 0.02 30.94
C ALA A 34 -9.64 1.31 31.06
N ALA A 35 -9.62 2.12 30.00
CA ALA A 35 -8.91 3.39 30.01
C ALA A 35 -9.74 4.46 30.75
N GLU A 36 -9.16 5.11 31.75
CA GLU A 36 -9.79 6.23 32.44
C GLU A 36 -9.68 7.49 31.55
N LEU A 37 -10.74 8.28 31.44
CA LEU A 37 -10.89 9.45 30.58
C LEU A 37 -11.25 10.69 31.43
N VAL A 38 -10.79 11.88 31.06
CA VAL A 38 -11.05 13.16 31.74
C VAL A 38 -11.68 14.15 30.76
N VAL A 39 -12.81 14.73 31.17
CA VAL A 39 -13.54 15.74 30.41
C VAL A 39 -12.74 17.05 30.32
N GLN A 40 -12.55 17.61 29.10
CA GLN A 40 -11.60 18.70 28.85
C GLN A 40 -12.20 20.10 28.68
N GLU A 41 -13.47 20.25 28.32
CA GLU A 41 -14.04 21.58 28.02
C GLU A 41 -14.33 22.41 29.26
N LYS A 42 -14.38 23.75 29.15
CA LYS A 42 -14.76 24.68 30.23
C LYS A 42 -16.29 24.72 30.53
N GLY A 43 -17.07 23.76 30.02
CA GLY A 43 -18.52 23.65 30.21
C GLY A 43 -19.00 22.21 30.44
N SER A 44 -20.26 22.03 30.86
CA SER A 44 -20.81 20.69 31.12
C SER A 44 -20.92 19.88 29.82
N VAL A 45 -20.34 18.68 29.79
CA VAL A 45 -20.33 17.78 28.63
C VAL A 45 -21.52 16.80 28.69
N ASN A 46 -22.20 16.62 27.56
CA ASN A 46 -23.36 15.74 27.44
C ASN A 46 -22.94 14.26 27.33
N ILE A 47 -23.57 13.41 28.12
CA ILE A 47 -23.53 11.95 28.04
C ILE A 47 -24.82 11.48 27.39
N ARG A 48 -24.72 10.68 26.33
CA ARG A 48 -25.84 10.33 25.46
C ARG A 48 -26.16 8.84 25.48
N GLN A 49 -27.37 8.50 25.07
CA GLN A 49 -27.84 7.10 25.02
C GLN A 49 -27.11 6.26 23.95
N GLY A 50 -26.59 6.89 22.89
CA GLY A 50 -25.84 6.23 21.80
C GLY A 50 -24.68 7.08 21.26
N PRO A 51 -23.80 6.50 20.43
CA PRO A 51 -22.60 7.14 19.89
C PRO A 51 -22.97 8.12 18.75
N GLY A 52 -23.43 9.31 19.11
CA GLY A 52 -23.78 10.35 18.15
C GLY A 52 -24.49 11.55 18.78
N THR A 53 -24.43 12.70 18.14
CA THR A 53 -25.04 13.95 18.63
C THR A 53 -26.58 13.95 18.57
N GLY A 54 -27.18 13.06 17.78
CA GLY A 54 -28.63 12.89 17.65
C GLY A 54 -29.29 12.03 18.74
N TYR A 55 -28.52 11.33 19.58
CA TYR A 55 -29.06 10.52 20.67
C TYR A 55 -29.44 11.39 21.87
N ALA A 56 -30.50 11.02 22.59
CA ALA A 56 -30.96 11.72 23.78
C ALA A 56 -29.83 11.88 24.82
N VAL A 57 -29.76 13.06 25.44
CA VAL A 57 -28.83 13.33 26.55
C VAL A 57 -29.40 12.69 27.81
N ILE A 58 -28.66 11.77 28.39
CA ILE A 58 -29.06 11.04 29.60
C ILE A 58 -28.39 11.60 30.86
N ALA A 59 -27.27 12.30 30.72
CA ALA A 59 -26.61 13.00 31.82
C ALA A 59 -25.72 14.14 31.30
N ARG A 60 -25.33 15.06 32.18
CA ARG A 60 -24.29 16.06 31.93
C ARG A 60 -23.21 15.96 32.99
N VAL A 61 -21.96 15.98 32.58
CA VAL A 61 -20.79 15.85 33.46
C VAL A 61 -19.95 17.12 33.43
N ALA A 62 -19.43 17.51 34.59
CA ALA A 62 -18.62 18.72 34.71
C ALA A 62 -17.22 18.53 34.08
N PRO A 63 -16.56 19.62 33.68
CA PRO A 63 -15.14 19.62 33.32
C PRO A 63 -14.28 18.91 34.38
N GLY A 64 -13.30 18.12 33.96
CA GLY A 64 -12.42 17.39 34.88
C GLY A 64 -13.01 16.10 35.47
N THR A 65 -14.28 15.77 35.18
CA THR A 65 -14.87 14.50 35.62
C THR A 65 -14.12 13.33 35.01
N LYS A 66 -13.77 12.34 35.84
CA LYS A 66 -13.13 11.09 35.42
C LYS A 66 -14.19 10.06 35.04
N LEU A 67 -14.02 9.43 33.89
CA LEU A 67 -14.94 8.47 33.28
C LEU A 67 -14.20 7.20 32.92
N VAL A 68 -14.79 6.04 33.18
CA VAL A 68 -14.19 4.76 32.81
C VAL A 68 -14.67 4.37 31.42
N SER A 69 -13.75 4.29 30.46
CA SER A 69 -14.04 3.83 29.10
C SER A 69 -14.23 2.32 29.06
N LEU A 70 -15.36 1.88 28.51
CA LEU A 70 -15.74 0.48 28.35
C LEU A 70 -15.62 -0.01 26.90
N ALA A 71 -15.78 0.89 25.92
CA ALA A 71 -15.67 0.60 24.49
C ALA A 71 -15.54 1.91 23.69
N ALA A 72 -15.07 1.82 22.44
CA ALA A 72 -15.01 2.95 21.51
C ALA A 72 -15.68 2.60 20.18
N GLN A 73 -16.50 3.51 19.63
CA GLN A 73 -17.17 3.31 18.35
C GLN A 73 -17.43 4.65 17.67
N ALA A 74 -17.04 4.76 16.40
CA ALA A 74 -17.29 5.93 15.54
C ALA A 74 -16.87 7.29 16.15
N GLY A 75 -15.73 7.32 16.87
CA GLY A 75 -15.22 8.55 17.52
C GLY A 75 -15.89 8.91 18.86
N TRP A 76 -16.70 8.01 19.41
CA TRP A 76 -17.33 8.12 20.73
C TRP A 76 -16.83 7.03 21.67
N PHE A 77 -16.77 7.33 22.96
CA PHE A 77 -16.43 6.38 24.01
C PHE A 77 -17.67 6.03 24.82
N LYS A 78 -17.92 4.72 24.99
CA LYS A 78 -18.91 4.22 25.93
C LYS A 78 -18.30 4.31 27.32
N VAL A 79 -18.93 5.04 28.21
CA VAL A 79 -18.43 5.34 29.56
C VAL A 79 -19.41 4.91 30.64
N ARG A 80 -18.88 4.53 31.81
CA ARG A 80 -19.69 4.29 33.01
C ARG A 80 -19.68 5.53 33.91
N LEU A 81 -20.87 5.98 34.30
CA LEU A 81 -21.06 7.06 35.26
C LEU A 81 -20.96 6.53 36.70
N ALA A 82 -20.68 7.41 37.66
CA ALA A 82 -20.61 7.06 39.09
C ALA A 82 -21.92 6.46 39.64
N THR A 83 -23.06 6.76 39.00
CA THR A 83 -24.38 6.20 39.31
C THR A 83 -24.57 4.76 38.81
N GLY A 84 -23.58 4.16 38.16
CA GLY A 84 -23.64 2.83 37.56
C GLY A 84 -24.25 2.78 36.16
N GLN A 85 -24.93 3.85 35.72
CA GLN A 85 -25.48 3.96 34.36
C GLN A 85 -24.37 4.10 33.32
N THR A 86 -24.57 3.53 32.12
CA THR A 86 -23.63 3.67 31.00
C THR A 86 -24.19 4.58 29.92
N GLY A 87 -23.34 5.42 29.34
CA GLY A 87 -23.69 6.28 28.21
C GLY A 87 -22.50 6.52 27.30
N TRP A 88 -22.66 7.43 26.34
CA TRP A 88 -21.66 7.73 25.33
C TRP A 88 -21.23 9.19 25.41
N VAL A 89 -19.92 9.40 25.33
CA VAL A 89 -19.29 10.72 25.30
C VAL A 89 -18.46 10.86 24.04
N ALA A 90 -18.46 12.05 23.45
CA ALA A 90 -17.71 12.33 22.23
C ALA A 90 -16.20 12.33 22.51
N GLY A 91 -15.42 11.65 21.67
CA GLY A 91 -13.99 11.47 21.87
C GLY A 91 -13.17 12.75 21.82
N TRP A 92 -13.65 13.79 21.14
CA TRP A 92 -13.00 15.10 21.09
C TRP A 92 -13.23 15.96 22.35
N LEU A 93 -14.07 15.51 23.28
CA LEU A 93 -14.37 16.22 24.53
C LEU A 93 -13.66 15.64 25.76
N VAL A 94 -12.93 14.53 25.59
CA VAL A 94 -12.29 13.75 26.66
C VAL A 94 -10.86 13.36 26.29
N LYS A 95 -9.96 13.30 27.27
CA LYS A 95 -8.59 12.77 27.12
C LYS A 95 -8.34 11.60 28.07
N PRO A 96 -7.38 10.71 27.81
CA PRO A 96 -6.96 9.71 28.81
C PRO A 96 -6.50 10.36 30.11
N ALA A 97 -6.96 9.84 31.25
CA ALA A 97 -6.52 10.24 32.59
C ALA A 97 -5.13 9.62 32.83
N VAL A 98 -4.11 10.46 32.81
CA VAL A 98 -2.78 10.07 33.27
C VAL A 98 -2.81 10.09 34.80
N SER A 99 -2.82 8.93 35.44
CA SER A 99 -2.59 8.83 36.87
C SER A 99 -1.15 9.25 37.18
N ALA A 100 -0.99 10.24 38.05
CA ALA A 100 0.32 10.60 38.58
C ALA A 100 0.95 9.39 39.30
N PRO A 101 2.23 9.08 39.07
CA PRO A 101 2.90 7.99 39.76
C PRO A 101 3.22 8.40 41.19
N ALA A 102 2.68 7.68 42.16
CA ALA A 102 3.23 7.67 43.51
C ALA A 102 4.40 6.68 43.53
N GLY A 103 5.63 7.23 43.59
CA GLY A 103 6.83 6.52 44.01
C GLY A 103 7.60 5.80 42.91
N GLY A 104 8.70 6.43 42.46
CA GLY A 104 9.88 5.73 41.95
C GLY A 104 10.03 5.64 40.43
N GLY A 105 10.38 6.76 39.78
CA GLY A 105 10.87 6.76 38.40
C GLY A 105 11.15 8.17 37.88
N ILE A 106 12.42 8.52 37.76
CA ILE A 106 12.94 9.87 37.49
C ILE A 106 12.48 10.37 36.10
N SER A 107 11.73 11.48 36.05
CA SER A 107 11.46 12.26 34.83
C SER A 107 12.57 13.31 34.65
N GLN A 108 13.56 13.03 33.80
CA GLN A 108 14.57 14.03 33.43
C GLN A 108 14.13 14.80 32.17
N SER A 109 13.87 16.10 32.31
CA SER A 109 13.92 17.02 31.16
C SER A 109 15.37 17.04 30.64
N PRO A 110 15.59 17.00 29.31
CA PRO A 110 16.94 17.00 28.76
C PRO A 110 17.66 18.29 29.11
N ALA A 111 18.92 18.20 29.54
CA ALA A 111 19.73 19.38 29.88
C ALA A 111 20.12 20.17 28.62
N ALA A 112 20.23 19.49 27.48
CA ALA A 112 20.54 20.09 26.19
C ALA A 112 19.83 19.36 25.04
N VAL A 113 19.76 20.00 23.88
CA VAL A 113 19.28 19.41 22.63
C VAL A 113 20.31 19.66 21.52
N VAL A 114 20.51 18.70 20.61
CA VAL A 114 21.43 18.81 19.47
C VAL A 114 20.63 19.05 18.20
N VAL A 115 21.01 20.06 17.43
CA VAL A 115 20.38 20.37 16.14
C VAL A 115 20.67 19.27 15.12
N THR A 116 19.63 18.71 14.50
CA THR A 116 19.76 17.57 13.56
C THR A 116 19.74 17.99 12.08
N GLY A 117 19.29 19.20 11.76
CA GLY A 117 19.27 19.74 10.39
C GLY A 117 20.44 20.67 10.07
N GLU A 118 20.86 20.72 8.79
CA GLU A 118 21.97 21.55 8.26
C GLU A 118 21.92 23.01 8.74
N ARG A 119 20.75 23.66 8.66
CA ARG A 119 20.45 24.98 9.23
C ARG A 119 19.01 25.00 9.77
N VAL A 120 18.84 25.21 11.07
CA VAL A 120 17.55 25.23 11.76
C VAL A 120 17.25 26.62 12.30
N ASN A 121 16.03 27.12 12.06
CA ASN A 121 15.59 28.43 12.53
C ASN A 121 15.28 28.43 14.03
N LEU A 122 15.87 29.37 14.75
CA LEU A 122 15.57 29.70 16.14
C LEU A 122 14.59 30.88 16.17
N ARG A 123 13.49 30.77 16.91
CA ARG A 123 12.36 31.71 16.83
C ARG A 123 12.04 32.40 18.16
N ARG A 124 11.31 33.52 18.11
CA ARG A 124 10.86 34.25 19.31
C ARG A 124 9.77 33.53 20.12
N GLY A 125 9.04 32.58 19.53
CA GLY A 125 7.96 31.83 20.18
C GLY A 125 7.82 30.39 19.68
N PRO A 126 7.08 29.53 20.39
CA PRO A 126 6.91 28.10 20.05
C PRO A 126 5.89 27.91 18.92
N GLY A 127 6.32 28.16 17.69
CA GLY A 127 5.50 27.99 16.49
C GLY A 127 6.21 28.47 15.22
N THR A 128 5.81 27.94 14.06
CA THR A 128 6.40 28.29 12.75
C THR A 128 6.05 29.70 12.28
N GLY A 129 5.00 30.31 12.82
CA GLY A 129 4.58 31.68 12.53
C GLY A 129 5.32 32.78 13.31
N TYR A 130 6.17 32.44 14.27
CA TYR A 130 6.94 33.44 15.04
C TYR A 130 8.21 33.88 14.31
N ALA A 131 8.58 35.15 14.46
CA ALA A 131 9.77 35.75 13.86
C ALA A 131 11.05 34.98 14.21
N ILE A 132 11.94 34.84 13.22
CA ILE A 132 13.24 34.15 13.35
C ILE A 132 14.21 35.09 14.08
N THR A 133 14.76 34.62 15.19
CA THR A 133 15.76 35.32 16.01
C THR A 133 17.19 34.94 15.60
N GLY A 134 17.38 33.75 15.00
CA GLY A 134 18.69 33.28 14.52
C GLY A 134 18.61 31.90 13.87
N GLN A 135 19.75 31.32 13.54
CA GLN A 135 19.86 29.96 12.98
C GLN A 135 20.95 29.16 13.70
N ALA A 136 20.79 27.85 13.78
CA ALA A 136 21.78 26.92 14.32
C ALA A 136 22.05 25.79 13.32
N THR A 137 23.29 25.32 13.24
CA THR A 137 23.71 24.29 12.28
C THR A 137 23.72 22.89 12.88
N LYS A 138 23.71 21.86 12.04
CA LYS A 138 23.74 20.44 12.45
C LYS A 138 24.88 20.18 13.43
N GLY A 139 24.58 19.50 14.53
CA GLY A 139 25.52 19.22 15.62
C GLY A 139 25.61 20.31 16.71
N THR A 140 25.00 21.49 16.51
CA THR A 140 24.99 22.53 17.55
C THR A 140 24.21 22.06 18.78
N GLN A 141 24.85 22.07 19.95
CA GLN A 141 24.20 21.76 21.22
C GLN A 141 23.64 23.02 21.87
N LEU A 142 22.39 22.97 22.31
CA LEU A 142 21.66 24.10 22.88
C LEU A 142 21.07 23.69 24.23
N ALA A 143 21.42 24.44 25.29
CA ALA A 143 20.91 24.17 26.64
C ALA A 143 19.41 24.44 26.72
N VAL A 144 18.64 23.50 27.27
CA VAL A 144 17.18 23.60 27.35
C VAL A 144 16.79 24.35 28.62
N ALA A 145 16.08 25.46 28.45
CA ALA A 145 15.52 26.29 29.51
C ALA A 145 14.03 26.00 29.77
N GLY A 146 13.36 25.22 28.91
CA GLY A 146 11.95 24.83 29.08
C GLY A 146 11.36 24.18 27.83
N ARG A 147 10.09 23.76 27.89
CA ARG A 147 9.36 23.16 26.76
C ARG A 147 7.92 23.67 26.73
N SER A 148 7.37 23.86 25.54
CA SER A 148 5.95 24.17 25.33
C SER A 148 5.47 23.43 24.08
N GLY A 149 4.58 22.47 24.26
CA GLY A 149 4.20 21.52 23.20
C GLY A 149 5.42 20.79 22.63
N ASP A 150 5.57 20.81 21.31
CA ASP A 150 6.69 20.20 20.59
C ASP A 150 7.87 21.16 20.38
N TRP A 151 7.98 22.24 21.15
CA TRP A 151 9.06 23.22 21.03
C TRP A 151 9.91 23.28 22.29
N TYR A 152 11.23 23.31 22.11
CA TYR A 152 12.20 23.53 23.18
C TYR A 152 12.58 25.00 23.27
N LYS A 153 12.49 25.56 24.48
CA LYS A 153 13.06 26.87 24.80
C LYS A 153 14.53 26.65 25.11
N VAL A 154 15.42 27.31 24.37
CA VAL A 154 16.86 27.11 24.46
C VAL A 154 17.60 28.40 24.75
N LYS A 155 18.72 28.31 25.45
CA LYS A 155 19.60 29.45 25.78
C LYS A 155 20.74 29.55 24.77
N LEU A 156 20.93 30.73 24.19
CA LEU A 156 22.02 31.04 23.25
C LEU A 156 23.27 31.54 24.00
N ARG A 157 24.43 31.55 23.32
CA ARG A 157 25.74 31.89 23.93
C ARG A 157 25.80 33.28 24.57
N GLU A 158 24.95 34.22 24.13
CA GLU A 158 24.85 35.58 24.66
C GLU A 158 23.77 35.74 25.76
N GLY A 159 23.19 34.64 26.24
CA GLY A 159 22.16 34.64 27.28
C GLY A 159 20.72 34.88 26.81
N GLN A 160 20.51 35.21 25.53
CA GLN A 160 19.18 35.31 24.92
C GLN A 160 18.47 33.95 24.83
N LEU A 161 17.14 33.96 24.97
CA LEU A 161 16.30 32.77 24.84
C LEU A 161 15.63 32.73 23.47
N ALA A 162 15.63 31.56 22.84
CA ALA A 162 14.92 31.31 21.58
C ALA A 162 14.21 29.95 21.63
N TRP A 163 13.33 29.72 20.67
CA TRP A 163 12.57 28.48 20.52
C TRP A 163 13.03 27.71 19.30
N VAL A 164 13.22 26.40 19.48
CA VAL A 164 13.58 25.48 18.42
C VAL A 164 12.57 24.34 18.38
N ALA A 165 12.21 23.92 17.17
CA ALA A 165 11.24 22.85 16.98
C ALA A 165 11.82 21.50 17.41
N GLY A 166 11.06 20.75 18.19
CA GLY A 166 11.47 19.48 18.80
C GLY A 166 11.72 18.36 17.80
N TRP A 167 11.10 18.41 16.62
CA TRP A 167 11.38 17.47 15.53
C TRP A 167 12.66 17.81 14.75
N LEU A 168 13.31 18.94 15.03
CA LEU A 168 14.56 19.37 14.40
C LEU A 168 15.76 19.29 15.36
N VAL A 169 15.55 18.74 16.56
CA VAL A 169 16.59 18.59 17.57
C VAL A 169 16.46 17.25 18.30
N LYS A 170 17.59 16.68 18.72
CA LYS A 170 17.64 15.44 19.52
C LYS A 170 17.99 15.78 20.98
N PRO A 171 17.17 15.42 21.98
CA PRO A 171 17.46 15.69 23.39
C PRO A 171 18.64 14.86 23.92
N ILE A 172 19.49 15.49 24.74
CA ILE A 172 20.56 14.87 25.53
C ILE A 172 20.15 14.90 27.00
N LEU A 173 20.10 13.72 27.62
CA LEU A 173 19.87 13.58 29.06
C LEU A 173 21.16 13.82 29.83
N ALA A 174 21.06 14.44 31.01
CA ALA A 174 22.20 14.96 31.79
C ALA A 174 23.21 13.89 32.28
N ALA A 175 23.00 12.60 31.99
CA ALA A 175 23.87 11.50 32.41
C ALA A 175 24.94 11.09 31.37
N GLN A 176 25.13 11.86 30.30
CA GLN A 176 26.16 11.59 29.27
C GLN A 176 27.13 12.77 29.04
N VAL A 177 27.31 13.64 30.05
CA VAL A 177 28.29 14.73 30.00
C VAL A 177 29.31 14.52 31.11
N GLU A 178 30.19 13.53 30.93
CA GLU A 178 31.51 13.47 31.59
C GLU A 178 32.28 12.23 31.10
N LYS A 179 32.87 12.36 29.91
CA LYS A 179 34.24 11.94 29.64
C LYS A 179 34.61 12.45 28.25
N GLU A 180 35.87 12.86 28.16
CA GLU A 180 36.55 13.40 26.97
C GLU A 180 36.35 14.90 26.76
N GLY A 181 36.79 15.66 27.76
CA GLY A 181 37.49 16.91 27.52
C GLY A 181 39.00 16.68 27.39
N ALA A 182 39.60 17.47 26.49
CA ALA A 182 41.02 17.84 26.37
C ALA A 182 41.96 16.92 25.55
N GLY A 183 42.55 17.51 24.49
CA GLY A 183 43.78 17.03 23.86
C GLY A 183 43.95 17.44 22.39
N GLN A 184 44.43 18.66 22.11
CA GLN A 184 44.90 19.11 20.80
C GLN A 184 46.36 18.67 20.51
N ALA A 185 46.62 18.38 19.21
CA ALA A 185 47.83 18.60 18.40
C ALA A 185 49.21 18.01 18.80
N SER A 186 49.82 17.22 17.90
CA SER A 186 51.06 17.56 17.15
C SER A 186 51.59 16.41 16.25
N GLU A 187 52.34 16.81 15.23
CA GLU A 187 52.94 16.04 14.12
C GLU A 187 54.18 15.20 14.51
N LYS A 188 54.43 14.05 13.84
CA LYS A 188 55.60 13.79 12.94
C LYS A 188 55.89 12.30 12.67
N ASN A 189 56.19 12.06 11.39
CA ASN A 189 57.20 11.17 10.78
C ASN A 189 57.11 9.63 10.80
N ALA A 190 56.85 9.12 9.59
CA ALA A 190 57.74 8.29 8.74
C ALA A 190 58.27 6.93 9.24
N GLY A 191 57.79 5.88 8.55
CA GLY A 191 58.64 4.83 7.97
C GLY A 191 58.68 3.49 8.71
N GLN A 192 57.96 2.50 8.19
CA GLN A 192 58.44 1.12 7.94
C GLN A 192 57.32 0.25 7.35
N GLY A 193 57.71 -0.68 6.49
CA GLY A 193 56.83 -1.44 5.59
C GLY A 193 55.72 -2.21 6.32
N ALA A 194 54.51 -2.11 5.78
CA ALA A 194 53.37 -2.89 6.19
C ALA A 194 52.69 -3.46 4.94
N THR A 195 52.86 -4.75 4.70
CA THR A 195 51.98 -5.55 3.83
C THR A 195 50.64 -5.66 4.56
N GLY A 196 49.57 -5.10 3.99
CA GLY A 196 48.24 -5.08 4.60
C GLY A 196 47.14 -5.18 3.55
N ALA A 197 46.03 -5.82 3.90
CA ALA A 197 44.86 -5.85 3.03
C ALA A 197 44.11 -4.52 3.11
N LEU A 198 43.87 -3.91 1.96
CA LEU A 198 43.13 -2.65 1.80
C LEU A 198 41.75 -2.92 1.18
N VAL A 199 40.73 -2.12 1.50
CA VAL A 199 39.40 -2.19 0.86
C VAL A 199 39.04 -0.83 0.26
N VAL A 200 38.46 -0.83 -0.95
CA VAL A 200 38.06 0.40 -1.67
C VAL A 200 36.82 1.05 -1.06
N LYS A 201 36.89 2.35 -0.74
CA LYS A 201 35.81 3.15 -0.11
C LYS A 201 34.93 3.93 -1.09
N GLY A 202 35.43 4.28 -2.28
CA GLY A 202 34.70 5.08 -3.28
C GLY A 202 33.94 4.22 -4.29
N ASP A 203 32.82 4.73 -4.82
CA ASP A 203 31.92 3.98 -5.74
C ASP A 203 32.63 3.50 -7.02
N VAL A 204 33.51 4.34 -7.59
CA VAL A 204 34.42 3.97 -8.69
C VAL A 204 35.78 4.66 -8.47
N VAL A 205 36.80 3.87 -8.19
CA VAL A 205 38.16 4.36 -7.89
C VAL A 205 39.13 4.00 -9.00
N ASN A 206 39.86 4.99 -9.51
CA ASN A 206 40.85 4.78 -10.58
C ASN A 206 42.11 4.09 -10.05
N LEU A 207 42.54 3.04 -10.73
CA LEU A 207 43.85 2.41 -10.59
C LEU A 207 44.80 3.00 -11.63
N ARG A 208 45.95 3.55 -11.22
CA ARG A 208 46.84 4.37 -12.09
C ARG A 208 48.22 3.77 -12.28
N THR A 209 48.94 4.22 -13.31
CA THR A 209 50.32 3.76 -13.61
C THR A 209 51.38 4.30 -12.65
N GLY A 210 51.09 5.34 -11.87
CA GLY A 210 52.01 5.95 -10.89
C GLY A 210 51.30 6.68 -9.73
N PRO A 211 52.04 7.07 -8.67
CA PRO A 211 51.51 7.69 -7.46
C PRO A 211 51.19 9.18 -7.69
N GLY A 212 50.03 9.45 -8.28
CA GLY A 212 49.55 10.81 -8.50
C GLY A 212 48.34 10.88 -9.44
N THR A 213 47.59 11.98 -9.35
CA THR A 213 46.40 12.20 -10.20
C THR A 213 46.73 12.46 -11.66
N GLY A 214 47.99 12.80 -11.99
CA GLY A 214 48.49 13.04 -13.35
C GLY A 214 48.93 11.79 -14.12
N TYR A 215 48.98 10.60 -13.50
CA TYR A 215 49.37 9.35 -14.17
C TYR A 215 48.20 8.68 -14.88
N GLY A 216 48.49 7.96 -15.97
CA GLY A 216 47.47 7.25 -16.77
C GLY A 216 46.67 6.22 -15.99
N ILE A 217 45.40 6.03 -16.35
CA ILE A 217 44.48 5.08 -15.68
C ILE A 217 44.62 3.71 -16.34
N VAL A 218 44.93 2.68 -15.55
CA VAL A 218 45.09 1.28 -15.99
C VAL A 218 43.84 0.45 -15.72
N GLY A 219 42.94 0.93 -14.87
CA GLY A 219 41.68 0.26 -14.56
C GLY A 219 40.81 1.07 -13.59
N ARG A 220 39.58 0.62 -13.36
CA ARG A 220 38.64 1.19 -12.38
C ARG A 220 38.15 0.09 -11.46
N MET A 221 38.02 0.41 -10.18
CA MET A 221 37.71 -0.53 -9.11
C MET A 221 36.42 -0.10 -8.41
N ALA A 222 35.51 -1.05 -8.19
CA ALA A 222 34.28 -0.83 -7.45
C ALA A 222 34.54 -0.84 -5.93
N ARG A 223 33.67 -0.14 -5.19
CA ARG A 223 33.67 -0.13 -3.73
C ARG A 223 33.60 -1.55 -3.14
N GLY A 224 34.32 -1.78 -2.04
CA GLY A 224 34.35 -3.07 -1.33
C GLY A 224 35.36 -4.08 -1.88
N LEU A 225 36.05 -3.77 -2.98
CA LEU A 225 37.09 -4.63 -3.53
C LEU A 225 38.29 -4.71 -2.56
N ARG A 226 38.72 -5.93 -2.24
CA ARG A 226 39.90 -6.19 -1.40
C ARG A 226 41.17 -6.17 -2.25
N LEU A 227 42.18 -5.49 -1.74
CA LEU A 227 43.43 -5.17 -2.43
C LEU A 227 44.61 -5.57 -1.55
N GLU A 228 45.66 -6.10 -2.16
CA GLU A 228 46.92 -6.39 -1.49
C GLU A 228 47.82 -5.15 -1.57
N LEU A 229 48.22 -4.55 -0.44
CA LEU A 229 49.17 -3.43 -0.42
C LEU A 229 50.60 -3.93 -0.69
N LEU A 230 51.20 -3.45 -1.77
CA LEU A 230 52.58 -3.77 -2.17
C LEU A 230 53.57 -2.68 -1.76
N GLU A 231 53.18 -1.41 -1.89
CA GLU A 231 54.08 -0.27 -1.65
C GLU A 231 53.26 0.97 -1.26
N ALA A 232 53.77 1.81 -0.37
CA ALA A 232 53.15 3.07 0.00
C ALA A 232 54.12 4.22 -0.21
N ARG A 233 53.72 5.24 -0.97
CA ARG A 233 54.57 6.38 -1.32
C ARG A 233 53.72 7.64 -1.51
N ASP A 234 54.09 8.72 -0.82
CA ASP A 234 53.51 10.07 -0.97
C ASP A 234 51.96 10.12 -0.91
N GLY A 235 51.35 9.32 -0.02
CA GLY A 235 49.90 9.24 0.15
C GLY A 235 49.18 8.37 -0.89
N TRP A 236 49.92 7.64 -1.72
CA TRP A 236 49.42 6.65 -2.68
C TRP A 236 49.90 5.24 -2.32
N TYR A 237 49.08 4.26 -2.67
CA TYR A 237 49.30 2.85 -2.39
C TYR A 237 49.37 2.08 -3.69
N LYS A 238 50.47 1.37 -3.93
CA LYS A 238 50.58 0.39 -5.00
C LYS A 238 49.92 -0.89 -4.52
N VAL A 239 48.95 -1.37 -5.30
CA VAL A 239 48.11 -2.50 -4.92
C VAL A 239 48.08 -3.57 -6.01
N ARG A 240 47.85 -4.82 -5.60
CA ARG A 240 47.56 -5.95 -6.50
C ARG A 240 46.11 -6.40 -6.33
N LEU A 241 45.42 -6.59 -7.45
CA LEU A 241 44.08 -7.18 -7.51
C LEU A 241 44.16 -8.72 -7.50
N ALA A 242 43.07 -9.39 -7.13
CA ALA A 242 42.96 -10.85 -7.20
C ALA A 242 43.19 -11.42 -8.62
N THR A 243 43.01 -10.61 -9.65
CA THR A 243 43.30 -10.94 -11.05
C THR A 243 44.79 -10.89 -11.42
N GLY A 244 45.66 -10.46 -10.50
CA GLY A 244 47.10 -10.29 -10.70
C GLY A 244 47.52 -8.91 -11.24
N GLN A 245 46.58 -8.06 -11.66
CA GLN A 245 46.86 -6.72 -12.15
C GLN A 245 47.36 -5.80 -11.01
N THR A 246 48.36 -4.96 -11.30
CA THR A 246 48.93 -4.01 -10.32
C THR A 246 48.78 -2.56 -10.77
N GLY A 247 48.67 -1.64 -9.81
CA GLY A 247 48.65 -0.20 -10.06
C GLY A 247 48.53 0.63 -8.78
N TRP A 248 48.46 1.95 -8.90
CA TRP A 248 48.46 2.88 -7.78
C TRP A 248 47.05 3.43 -7.50
N VAL A 249 46.68 3.45 -6.22
CA VAL A 249 45.41 4.00 -5.71
C VAL A 249 45.68 5.04 -4.62
N ALA A 250 44.82 6.05 -4.53
CA ALA A 250 44.97 7.13 -3.57
C ALA A 250 44.62 6.63 -2.16
N GLY A 251 45.47 6.89 -1.17
CA GLY A 251 45.34 6.28 0.15
C GLY A 251 44.08 6.67 0.93
N TRP A 252 43.49 7.84 0.64
CA TRP A 252 42.23 8.29 1.22
C TRP A 252 40.98 7.61 0.62
N LEU A 253 41.14 6.81 -0.44
CA LEU A 253 40.05 6.07 -1.08
C LEU A 253 40.04 4.58 -0.71
N VAL A 254 40.90 4.18 0.21
CA VAL A 254 41.01 2.80 0.68
C VAL A 254 41.26 2.76 2.20
N GLU A 255 40.99 1.63 2.84
CA GLU A 255 41.17 1.44 4.29
C GLU A 255 41.79 0.09 4.61
N ALA A 256 42.69 0.08 5.60
CA ALA A 256 43.37 -1.12 6.06
C ALA A 256 42.45 -1.99 6.93
N VAL A 257 42.49 -3.30 6.70
CA VAL A 257 41.80 -4.29 7.53
C VAL A 257 42.83 -4.88 8.51
N PRO A 258 42.61 -4.79 9.84
CA PRO A 258 43.50 -5.42 10.82
C PRO A 258 43.38 -6.95 10.77
N GLU A 259 44.51 -7.66 10.80
CA GLU A 259 44.57 -9.12 10.89
C GLU A 259 44.20 -9.63 12.29
N VAL A 260 43.46 -10.74 12.35
CA VAL A 260 43.18 -11.50 13.57
C VAL A 260 44.31 -12.53 13.76
N PRO A 261 44.94 -12.65 14.95
CA PRO A 261 46.09 -13.54 15.13
C PRO A 261 45.67 -15.02 15.19
N ALA A 262 46.40 -15.87 14.47
CA ALA A 262 46.26 -17.32 14.49
C ALA A 262 46.94 -17.96 15.72
N ALA A 263 46.33 -19.00 16.28
CA ALA A 263 46.90 -19.83 17.33
C ALA A 263 48.09 -20.68 16.83
N GLN A 264 49.14 -20.80 17.65
CA GLN A 264 50.38 -21.55 17.35
C GLN A 264 50.18 -23.08 17.47
N PRO A 265 50.73 -23.89 16.53
CA PRO A 265 50.91 -25.33 16.69
C PRO A 265 52.33 -25.70 17.22
N PRO A 266 52.53 -26.92 17.78
CA PRO A 266 53.82 -27.36 18.30
C PRO A 266 54.80 -27.80 17.19
N ALA A 267 56.05 -28.03 17.61
CA ALA A 267 57.29 -28.02 16.85
C ALA A 267 57.44 -29.03 15.69
N ARG A 268 58.32 -28.63 14.76
CA ARG A 268 58.76 -29.27 13.49
C ARG A 268 59.56 -30.56 13.68
N GLU A 269 59.33 -31.51 12.78
CA GLU A 269 60.37 -32.33 12.15
C GLU A 269 60.27 -32.24 10.62
N GLU A 270 61.40 -32.50 9.95
CA GLU A 270 61.78 -31.96 8.64
C GLU A 270 61.28 -32.72 7.40
N THR A 271 61.02 -31.93 6.36
CA THR A 271 61.18 -32.16 4.91
C THR A 271 60.52 -33.37 4.22
N VAL A 272 59.76 -33.09 3.15
CA VAL A 272 60.02 -33.50 1.74
C VAL A 272 58.82 -33.12 0.85
N SER A 273 59.13 -32.60 -0.34
CA SER A 273 58.24 -32.21 -1.45
C SER A 273 57.08 -33.19 -1.75
N ARG A 274 55.83 -32.70 -1.85
CA ARG A 274 54.69 -33.39 -2.47
C ARG A 274 53.71 -32.43 -3.15
N GLY A 275 53.57 -32.60 -4.48
CA GLY A 275 52.36 -32.55 -5.32
C GLY A 275 51.39 -31.35 -5.26
N PRO A 276 50.67 -31.03 -6.37
CA PRO A 276 49.67 -29.99 -6.36
C PRO A 276 48.51 -30.33 -5.41
N ALA A 277 48.02 -29.32 -4.69
CA ALA A 277 46.98 -29.43 -3.67
C ALA A 277 45.62 -29.89 -4.26
N PRO A 278 44.83 -30.68 -3.52
CA PRO A 278 43.51 -31.11 -3.96
C PRO A 278 42.53 -29.93 -4.00
N GLU A 279 41.70 -29.93 -5.04
CA GLU A 279 40.68 -28.94 -5.33
C GLU A 279 39.67 -28.83 -4.18
N ALA A 280 39.26 -27.59 -3.84
CA ALA A 280 38.29 -27.31 -2.79
C ALA A 280 36.95 -28.01 -3.08
N PRO A 281 36.24 -28.55 -2.06
CA PRO A 281 34.99 -29.27 -2.27
C PRO A 281 33.96 -28.35 -2.96
N ALA A 282 33.41 -28.83 -4.07
CA ALA A 282 32.40 -28.13 -4.85
C ALA A 282 31.21 -27.73 -3.95
N GLN A 283 30.79 -26.47 -4.05
CA GLN A 283 29.54 -26.02 -3.45
C GLN A 283 28.39 -26.92 -3.93
N PRO A 284 27.40 -27.25 -3.07
CA PRO A 284 26.29 -28.09 -3.47
C PRO A 284 25.63 -27.51 -4.73
N GLN A 285 25.76 -28.21 -5.86
CA GLN A 285 25.17 -27.75 -7.10
C GLN A 285 23.64 -27.78 -6.95
N VAL A 286 23.01 -26.62 -7.10
CA VAL A 286 21.54 -26.53 -7.14
C VAL A 286 21.07 -27.36 -8.34
N PRO A 287 20.10 -28.28 -8.17
CA PRO A 287 19.60 -29.10 -9.26
C PRO A 287 19.17 -28.26 -10.47
N PRO A 288 19.42 -28.71 -11.72
CA PRO A 288 19.04 -27.97 -12.92
C PRO A 288 17.57 -27.57 -12.89
N PHE A 289 17.28 -26.29 -13.14
CA PHE A 289 15.94 -25.73 -13.16
C PHE A 289 15.69 -25.00 -14.47
N THR A 290 14.53 -25.24 -15.07
CA THR A 290 14.09 -24.52 -16.28
C THR A 290 12.79 -23.81 -15.96
N ALA A 291 12.88 -22.49 -15.78
CA ALA A 291 11.73 -21.64 -15.55
C ALA A 291 10.76 -21.72 -16.73
N ARG A 292 9.46 -21.73 -16.44
CA ARG A 292 8.42 -21.61 -17.45
C ARG A 292 8.51 -20.23 -18.11
N ALA A 293 8.58 -20.20 -19.44
CA ALA A 293 8.59 -18.97 -20.21
C ALA A 293 7.15 -18.47 -20.44
N PHE A 294 6.93 -17.17 -20.30
CA PHE A 294 5.66 -16.52 -20.60
C PHE A 294 5.81 -15.55 -21.77
N THR A 295 4.98 -15.72 -22.80
CA THR A 295 4.90 -14.74 -23.90
C THR A 295 3.88 -13.68 -23.51
N ARG A 296 4.32 -12.43 -23.36
CA ARG A 296 3.47 -11.27 -22.98
C ARG A 296 2.63 -11.52 -21.71
N PRO A 297 3.26 -11.81 -20.56
CA PRO A 297 2.53 -12.09 -19.33
C PRO A 297 1.75 -10.88 -18.81
N VAL A 298 0.72 -11.15 -18.02
CA VAL A 298 0.09 -10.14 -17.17
C VAL A 298 0.82 -10.11 -15.85
N ARG A 299 1.18 -8.91 -15.39
CA ARG A 299 1.73 -8.67 -14.06
C ARG A 299 0.67 -7.99 -13.19
N VAL A 300 0.17 -8.68 -12.18
CA VAL A 300 -0.91 -8.22 -11.31
C VAL A 300 -0.35 -7.82 -9.96
N LEU A 301 -0.59 -6.59 -9.51
CA LEU A 301 -0.25 -6.19 -8.15
C LEU A 301 -1.25 -6.83 -7.17
N LEU A 302 -0.75 -7.75 -6.34
CA LEU A 302 -1.55 -8.45 -5.32
C LEU A 302 -1.61 -7.68 -4.00
N ALA A 303 -0.48 -7.15 -3.57
CA ALA A 303 -0.38 -6.37 -2.34
C ALA A 303 0.86 -5.47 -2.37
N ALA A 304 0.78 -4.37 -1.62
CA ALA A 304 1.90 -3.48 -1.38
C ALA A 304 2.05 -3.23 0.11
N ASP A 305 3.29 -3.12 0.57
CA ASP A 305 3.63 -2.66 1.93
C ASP A 305 3.06 -3.52 3.08
N VAL A 306 3.03 -4.84 2.89
CA VAL A 306 2.57 -5.79 3.92
C VAL A 306 3.58 -6.94 4.07
N PRO A 307 3.86 -7.39 5.32
CA PRO A 307 4.52 -8.66 5.54
C PRO A 307 3.72 -9.79 4.90
N ALA A 308 4.42 -10.74 4.29
CA ALA A 308 3.79 -11.86 3.61
C ALA A 308 4.52 -13.17 3.87
N ALA A 309 3.75 -14.24 3.92
CA ALA A 309 4.27 -15.61 3.93
C ALA A 309 3.72 -16.35 2.70
N VAL A 310 4.61 -17.03 1.98
CA VAL A 310 4.29 -17.75 0.75
C VAL A 310 4.44 -19.23 1.00
N SER A 311 3.42 -20.03 0.72
CA SER A 311 3.52 -21.49 0.77
C SER A 311 3.53 -22.03 -0.66
N VAL A 312 4.48 -22.91 -0.98
CA VAL A 312 4.76 -23.32 -2.35
C VAL A 312 4.29 -24.75 -2.60
N TYR A 313 3.61 -25.00 -3.72
CA TYR A 313 3.10 -26.31 -4.11
C TYR A 313 3.41 -26.57 -5.58
N GLY A 314 4.15 -27.65 -5.84
CA GLY A 314 4.63 -28.00 -7.16
C GLY A 314 6.09 -27.63 -7.38
N ASP A 315 6.50 -27.65 -8.65
CA ASP A 315 7.89 -27.37 -9.03
C ASP A 315 8.15 -25.87 -9.14
N TYR A 316 8.90 -25.35 -8.17
CA TYR A 316 9.29 -23.95 -8.11
C TYR A 316 10.77 -23.81 -7.71
N ALA A 317 11.33 -22.66 -8.06
CA ALA A 317 12.64 -22.23 -7.59
C ALA A 317 12.59 -20.75 -7.21
N LEU A 318 13.37 -20.38 -6.19
CA LEU A 318 13.62 -18.97 -5.94
C LEU A 318 14.80 -18.52 -6.79
N VAL A 319 14.59 -17.44 -7.55
CA VAL A 319 15.53 -16.90 -8.52
C VAL A 319 15.82 -15.45 -8.16
N ASP A 320 17.07 -15.04 -8.27
CA ASP A 320 17.46 -13.64 -8.27
C ASP A 320 16.98 -13.00 -9.58
N GLY A 321 16.04 -12.06 -9.50
CA GLY A 321 15.38 -11.48 -10.67
C GLY A 321 16.25 -10.52 -11.48
N LEU A 322 17.45 -10.15 -11.02
CA LEU A 322 18.41 -9.35 -11.79
C LEU A 322 19.36 -10.23 -12.59
N THR A 323 19.87 -11.28 -11.95
CA THR A 323 20.91 -12.15 -12.54
C THR A 323 20.34 -13.39 -13.22
N GLY A 324 19.10 -13.78 -12.89
CA GLY A 324 18.50 -15.04 -13.32
C GLY A 324 19.07 -16.26 -12.57
N ASN A 325 19.95 -16.07 -11.60
CA ASN A 325 20.57 -17.16 -10.86
C ASN A 325 19.55 -17.82 -9.94
N VAL A 326 19.51 -19.15 -9.98
CA VAL A 326 18.70 -19.95 -9.05
C VAL A 326 19.35 -19.92 -7.69
N LEU A 327 18.66 -19.35 -6.70
CA LEU A 327 19.12 -19.30 -5.32
C LEU A 327 18.94 -20.64 -4.62
N PHE A 328 17.75 -21.25 -4.77
CA PHE A 328 17.48 -22.61 -4.30
C PHE A 328 16.18 -23.18 -4.92
N ARG A 329 16.06 -24.51 -4.92
CA ARG A 329 14.81 -25.22 -5.24
C ARG A 329 13.88 -25.25 -4.04
N THR A 330 12.59 -25.03 -4.28
CA THR A 330 11.56 -25.23 -3.25
C THR A 330 11.07 -26.68 -3.31
N ALA A 331 10.85 -27.27 -2.15
CA ALA A 331 10.08 -28.49 -1.99
C ALA A 331 8.59 -28.15 -1.84
N ASN A 332 7.74 -29.14 -2.14
CA ASN A 332 6.31 -29.03 -1.83
C ASN A 332 6.11 -28.67 -0.36
N THR A 333 5.20 -27.73 -0.10
CA THR A 333 4.85 -27.17 1.22
C THR A 333 5.91 -26.30 1.89
N ASP A 334 7.01 -25.96 1.19
CA ASP A 334 7.96 -24.96 1.68
C ASP A 334 7.23 -23.65 1.99
N GLN A 335 7.53 -23.08 3.15
CA GLN A 335 7.05 -21.78 3.58
C GLN A 335 8.17 -20.75 3.47
N LEU A 336 7.98 -19.75 2.63
CA LEU A 336 8.88 -18.61 2.48
C LEU A 336 8.31 -17.41 3.24
N GLY A 337 8.99 -16.99 4.30
CA GLY A 337 8.72 -15.77 5.04
C GLY A 337 9.45 -14.59 4.41
N LEU A 338 8.73 -13.49 4.15
CA LEU A 338 9.27 -12.27 3.57
C LEU A 338 9.10 -11.11 4.55
N SER A 339 10.21 -10.46 4.90
CA SER A 339 10.19 -9.26 5.74
C SER A 339 11.15 -8.18 5.21
N LEU A 340 10.78 -6.91 5.42
CA LEU A 340 11.67 -5.81 5.09
C LEU A 340 12.71 -5.70 6.19
N THR A 341 13.98 -5.70 5.81
CA THR A 341 15.06 -5.35 6.72
C THR A 341 15.74 -4.07 6.24
N VAL A 342 16.14 -3.24 7.19
CA VAL A 342 16.99 -2.07 6.91
C VAL A 342 18.43 -2.54 7.00
N LEU A 343 19.18 -2.42 5.90
CA LEU A 343 20.59 -2.74 5.94
C LEU A 343 21.33 -1.61 6.66
N PRO A 344 22.27 -1.92 7.57
CA PRO A 344 23.01 -0.92 8.35
C PRO A 344 24.04 -0.12 7.54
N GLU A 345 23.90 -0.07 6.21
CA GLU A 345 24.85 0.59 5.33
C GLU A 345 24.13 1.40 4.25
N ALA A 346 24.12 2.72 4.43
CA ALA A 346 24.40 3.69 3.37
C ALA A 346 24.62 5.07 4.01
N ALA A 347 25.24 5.95 3.22
CA ALA A 347 25.60 7.32 3.56
C ALA A 347 24.51 8.08 4.35
N VAL A 348 24.96 9.09 5.09
CA VAL A 348 24.26 9.91 6.12
C VAL A 348 22.80 10.34 5.81
N ASP A 349 22.29 10.18 4.58
CA ASP A 349 20.95 10.57 4.14
C ASP A 349 20.15 9.52 3.31
N GLN A 350 20.52 8.23 3.24
CA GLN A 350 19.70 7.20 2.55
C GLN A 350 19.49 5.92 3.37
N THR A 351 18.23 5.57 3.67
CA THR A 351 17.86 4.27 4.22
C THR A 351 17.79 3.23 3.11
N VAL A 352 18.63 2.20 3.17
CA VAL A 352 18.61 1.06 2.23
C VAL A 352 17.81 -0.09 2.83
N TYR A 353 16.93 -0.65 2.01
CA TYR A 353 16.10 -1.79 2.38
C TYR A 353 16.55 -3.03 1.61
N ALA A 354 16.45 -4.19 2.27
CA ALA A 354 16.58 -5.49 1.65
C ALA A 354 15.41 -6.39 2.03
N ILE A 355 15.21 -7.43 1.24
CA ILE A 355 14.26 -8.51 1.47
C ILE A 355 14.96 -9.53 2.36
N ALA A 356 14.60 -9.56 3.63
CA ALA A 356 14.96 -10.65 4.52
C ALA A 356 14.07 -11.85 4.19
N LEU A 357 14.71 -12.96 3.81
CA LEU A 357 14.04 -14.18 3.42
C LEU A 357 14.27 -15.26 4.48
N GLU A 358 13.18 -15.86 4.91
CA GLU A 358 13.19 -17.07 5.74
C GLU A 358 12.55 -18.22 4.96
N LYS A 359 13.11 -19.42 5.07
CA LYS A 359 12.52 -20.65 4.54
C LYS A 359 12.26 -21.60 5.69
N ASN A 360 11.01 -22.01 5.89
CA ASN A 360 10.60 -22.88 6.99
C ASN A 360 11.12 -22.39 8.36
N ARG A 361 11.05 -21.06 8.58
CA ARG A 361 11.57 -20.33 9.76
C ARG A 361 13.11 -20.31 9.92
N GLN A 362 13.85 -20.75 8.90
CA GLN A 362 15.29 -20.59 8.84
C GLN A 362 15.64 -19.36 7.99
N PHE A 363 16.35 -18.41 8.58
CA PHE A 363 16.84 -17.25 7.85
C PHE A 363 17.84 -17.65 6.77
N LEU A 364 17.57 -17.25 5.53
CA LEU A 364 18.40 -17.55 4.37
C LEU A 364 19.32 -16.39 3.98
N GLY A 365 18.93 -15.15 4.30
CA GLY A 365 19.74 -13.98 3.97
C GLY A 365 18.90 -12.74 3.67
N ASN A 366 19.62 -11.66 3.39
CA ASN A 366 19.07 -10.39 2.94
C ASN A 366 19.39 -10.21 1.46
N PHE A 367 18.37 -9.97 0.65
CA PHE A 367 18.49 -9.86 -0.80
C PHE A 367 18.04 -8.47 -1.24
N ALA A 368 18.78 -7.83 -2.15
CA ALA A 368 18.39 -6.54 -2.71
C ALA A 368 17.09 -6.62 -3.53
N GLY A 369 16.82 -7.79 -4.11
CA GLY A 369 15.68 -8.02 -5.01
C GLY A 369 15.88 -7.41 -6.40
N PRO A 370 14.90 -7.59 -7.31
CA PRO A 370 13.70 -8.40 -7.15
C PRO A 370 14.01 -9.89 -6.94
N LEU A 371 13.20 -10.56 -6.11
CA LEU A 371 13.19 -12.01 -6.00
C LEU A 371 12.02 -12.57 -6.80
N VAL A 372 12.23 -13.68 -7.50
CA VAL A 372 11.20 -14.34 -8.29
C VAL A 372 11.03 -15.76 -7.78
N LEU A 373 9.86 -16.09 -7.27
CA LEU A 373 9.44 -17.48 -7.11
C LEU A 373 8.93 -17.94 -8.47
N ALA A 374 9.81 -18.62 -9.22
CA ALA A 374 9.59 -19.00 -10.61
C ALA A 374 9.00 -20.41 -10.72
N GLU A 375 7.95 -20.55 -11.52
CA GLU A 375 7.30 -21.83 -11.85
C GLU A 375 8.18 -22.66 -12.81
N GLY A 376 8.29 -23.96 -12.57
CA GLY A 376 9.00 -24.90 -13.47
C GLY A 376 8.21 -25.24 -14.73
N SER A 377 8.90 -25.43 -15.86
CA SER A 377 8.32 -25.66 -17.20
C SER A 377 7.59 -27.01 -17.40
N GLY A 378 7.64 -27.96 -16.44
CA GLY A 378 7.24 -29.35 -16.65
C GLY A 378 6.03 -29.88 -15.88
N ALA A 379 5.38 -29.08 -15.02
CA ALA A 379 4.33 -29.57 -14.13
C ALA A 379 3.01 -28.78 -14.26
N THR A 380 1.90 -29.51 -14.41
CA THR A 380 0.55 -28.94 -14.34
C THR A 380 0.05 -28.93 -12.90
N GLY A 381 -0.60 -27.84 -12.48
CA GLY A 381 -1.19 -27.74 -11.14
C GLY A 381 -0.25 -27.19 -10.07
N ASN A 382 0.88 -26.62 -10.46
CA ASN A 382 1.71 -25.78 -9.60
C ASN A 382 0.90 -24.55 -9.13
N TYR A 383 1.05 -24.19 -7.86
CA TYR A 383 0.51 -22.95 -7.31
C TYR A 383 1.31 -22.52 -6.09
N PHE A 384 1.23 -21.24 -5.76
CA PHE A 384 1.65 -20.73 -4.46
C PHE A 384 0.46 -20.12 -3.72
N THR A 385 0.48 -20.24 -2.40
CA THR A 385 -0.47 -19.59 -1.51
C THR A 385 0.20 -18.35 -0.91
N LEU A 386 -0.39 -17.19 -1.14
CA LEU A 386 0.05 -15.94 -0.51
C LEU A 386 -0.80 -15.68 0.73
N ASN A 387 -0.15 -15.59 1.88
CA ASN A 387 -0.76 -15.25 3.15
C ASN A 387 -0.37 -13.81 3.52
N THR A 388 -1.37 -12.95 3.64
CA THR A 388 -1.22 -11.56 4.10
C THR A 388 -2.15 -11.31 5.28
N GLY A 389 -2.04 -10.15 5.93
CA GLY A 389 -3.00 -9.74 6.96
C GLY A 389 -4.46 -9.70 6.47
N GLY A 390 -4.69 -9.63 5.16
CA GLY A 390 -6.03 -9.64 4.53
C GLY A 390 -6.58 -11.04 4.20
N GLY A 391 -5.82 -12.11 4.45
CA GLY A 391 -6.24 -13.48 4.19
C GLY A 391 -5.22 -14.31 3.39
N SER A 392 -5.64 -15.53 3.04
CA SER A 392 -4.88 -16.51 2.28
C SER A 392 -5.53 -16.74 0.92
N ARG A 393 -4.73 -16.77 -0.16
CA ARG A 393 -5.24 -17.01 -1.52
C ARG A 393 -4.22 -17.75 -2.38
N ARG A 394 -4.69 -18.66 -3.23
CA ARG A 394 -3.86 -19.45 -4.17
C ARG A 394 -3.72 -18.76 -5.53
N TYR A 395 -2.54 -18.87 -6.14
CA TYR A 395 -2.18 -18.26 -7.42
C TYR A 395 -1.33 -19.18 -8.29
N ARG A 396 -1.47 -19.06 -9.60
CA ARG A 396 -0.63 -19.71 -10.62
C ARG A 396 0.53 -18.82 -11.03
N GLY A 397 1.46 -19.37 -11.80
CA GLY A 397 2.58 -18.63 -12.38
C GLY A 397 3.60 -18.20 -11.34
N ASN A 398 4.28 -17.09 -11.61
CA ASN A 398 5.37 -16.57 -10.79
C ASN A 398 4.87 -15.58 -9.73
N LEU A 399 5.59 -15.51 -8.62
CA LEU A 399 5.52 -14.37 -7.69
C LEU A 399 6.81 -13.56 -7.79
N ILE A 400 6.69 -12.30 -8.17
CA ILE A 400 7.78 -11.33 -8.15
C ILE A 400 7.64 -10.46 -6.89
N VAL A 401 8.70 -10.45 -6.08
CA VAL A 401 8.82 -9.62 -4.89
C VAL A 401 9.80 -8.49 -5.20
N ARG A 402 9.31 -7.25 -5.25
CA ARG A 402 10.13 -6.07 -5.53
C ARG A 402 10.16 -5.12 -4.34
N LEU A 403 11.23 -4.32 -4.26
CA LEU A 403 11.31 -3.17 -3.37
C LEU A 403 11.12 -1.89 -4.16
N GLN A 404 10.21 -1.02 -3.71
CA GLN A 404 10.04 0.31 -4.27
C GLN A 404 9.73 1.30 -3.14
N GLY A 405 10.55 2.34 -3.00
CA GLY A 405 10.35 3.37 -1.97
C GLY A 405 10.31 2.83 -0.53
N GLY A 406 11.09 1.79 -0.23
CA GLY A 406 11.10 1.14 1.09
C GLY A 406 9.88 0.25 1.38
N LYS A 407 9.10 -0.11 0.36
CA LYS A 407 7.91 -0.96 0.47
C LYS A 407 8.03 -2.21 -0.40
N PHE A 408 7.35 -3.27 0.01
CA PHE A 408 7.14 -4.44 -0.84
C PHE A 408 6.13 -4.14 -1.95
N LEU A 409 6.41 -4.66 -3.14
CA LEU A 409 5.40 -4.96 -4.15
C LEU A 409 5.38 -6.47 -4.38
N LEU A 410 4.22 -7.09 -4.17
CA LEU A 410 3.98 -8.50 -4.44
C LEU A 410 3.19 -8.59 -5.74
N VAL A 411 3.84 -9.07 -6.79
CA VAL A 411 3.32 -9.06 -8.15
C VAL A 411 3.20 -10.49 -8.66
N ASN A 412 2.00 -10.89 -9.09
CA ASN A 412 1.78 -12.18 -9.73
C ASN A 412 1.98 -12.04 -11.24
N GLU A 413 2.85 -12.85 -11.82
CA GLU A 413 3.13 -12.87 -13.26
C GLU A 413 2.69 -14.20 -13.86
N LEU A 414 1.81 -14.15 -14.86
CA LEU A 414 1.19 -15.33 -15.46
C LEU A 414 0.68 -15.06 -16.89
N PRO A 415 0.40 -16.10 -17.71
CA PRO A 415 -0.22 -15.94 -19.01
C PRO A 415 -1.60 -15.28 -18.94
N ILE A 416 -1.96 -14.51 -19.96
CA ILE A 416 -3.24 -13.79 -20.04
C ILE A 416 -4.47 -14.70 -19.83
N GLU A 417 -4.48 -15.90 -20.40
CA GLU A 417 -5.61 -16.82 -20.25
C GLU A 417 -5.76 -17.34 -18.82
N GLU A 418 -4.64 -17.62 -18.14
CA GLU A 418 -4.65 -18.05 -16.74
C GLU A 418 -5.06 -16.93 -15.79
N TYR A 419 -4.67 -15.69 -16.11
CA TYR A 419 -5.18 -14.50 -15.41
C TYR A 419 -6.70 -14.40 -15.51
N LEU A 420 -7.27 -14.62 -16.70
CA LEU A 420 -8.71 -14.55 -16.91
C LEU A 420 -9.49 -15.61 -16.13
N TYR A 421 -8.91 -16.78 -15.84
CA TYR A 421 -9.55 -17.79 -15.00
C TYR A 421 -9.89 -17.24 -13.60
N GLY A 422 -9.08 -16.31 -13.08
CA GLY A 422 -9.32 -15.63 -11.81
C GLY A 422 -10.16 -14.34 -11.91
N VAL A 423 -10.36 -13.77 -13.11
CA VAL A 423 -11.09 -12.50 -13.31
C VAL A 423 -12.55 -12.73 -13.69
N VAL A 424 -12.81 -13.48 -14.76
CA VAL A 424 -14.18 -13.65 -15.29
C VAL A 424 -15.19 -14.13 -14.24
N PRO A 425 -14.90 -15.13 -13.38
CA PRO A 425 -15.85 -15.56 -12.35
C PRO A 425 -16.02 -14.56 -11.19
N CYS A 426 -15.12 -13.59 -11.05
CA CYS A 426 -15.27 -12.48 -10.09
C CYS A 426 -16.08 -11.32 -10.67
N GLU A 427 -16.10 -11.17 -11.99
CA GLU A 427 -16.83 -10.09 -12.67
C GLU A 427 -18.26 -10.51 -13.07
N MET A 428 -18.46 -11.76 -13.49
CA MET A 428 -19.74 -12.26 -13.98
C MET A 428 -20.10 -13.60 -13.30
N PRO A 429 -21.34 -13.77 -12.80
CA PRO A 429 -21.76 -15.03 -12.19
C PRO A 429 -21.58 -16.22 -13.14
N TYR A 430 -20.82 -17.23 -12.71
CA TYR A 430 -20.47 -18.40 -13.54
C TYR A 430 -21.66 -19.24 -14.05
N ARG A 431 -22.85 -19.06 -13.46
CA ARG A 431 -24.09 -19.75 -13.88
C ARG A 431 -24.85 -19.01 -15.00
N TRP A 432 -24.40 -17.82 -15.38
CA TRP A 432 -25.00 -17.07 -16.48
C TRP A 432 -24.72 -17.75 -17.82
N PRO A 433 -25.50 -17.43 -18.87
CA PRO A 433 -25.38 -18.08 -20.17
C PRO A 433 -23.96 -18.04 -20.73
N ALA A 434 -23.55 -19.12 -21.39
CA ALA A 434 -22.20 -19.27 -21.92
C ALA A 434 -21.79 -18.14 -22.88
N GLU A 435 -22.72 -17.62 -23.69
CA GLU A 435 -22.44 -16.51 -24.62
C GLU A 435 -22.17 -15.18 -23.89
N ALA A 436 -22.82 -14.93 -22.74
CA ALA A 436 -22.49 -13.79 -21.89
C ALA A 436 -21.10 -13.95 -21.25
N LEU A 437 -20.77 -15.15 -20.76
CA LEU A 437 -19.45 -15.46 -20.21
C LEU A 437 -18.33 -15.30 -21.26
N LYS A 438 -18.58 -15.71 -22.51
CA LYS A 438 -17.65 -15.51 -23.64
C LYS A 438 -17.45 -14.02 -23.95
N ALA A 439 -18.53 -13.23 -23.98
CA ALA A 439 -18.43 -11.79 -24.17
C ALA A 439 -17.60 -11.14 -23.05
N GLN A 440 -17.85 -11.52 -21.78
CA GLN A 440 -17.07 -11.05 -20.64
C GLN A 440 -15.59 -11.45 -20.73
N ALA A 441 -15.28 -12.66 -21.19
CA ALA A 441 -13.91 -13.13 -21.37
C ALA A 441 -13.16 -12.28 -22.41
N VAL A 442 -13.77 -12.01 -23.57
CA VAL A 442 -13.16 -11.16 -24.62
C VAL A 442 -12.99 -9.71 -24.15
N ALA A 443 -14.00 -9.14 -23.48
CA ALA A 443 -13.90 -7.79 -22.94
C ALA A 443 -12.78 -7.69 -21.89
N ALA A 444 -12.73 -8.64 -20.95
CA ALA A 444 -11.69 -8.69 -19.93
C ALA A 444 -10.29 -8.89 -20.52
N ARG A 445 -10.14 -9.74 -21.54
CA ARG A 445 -8.87 -9.95 -22.26
C ARG A 445 -8.40 -8.68 -22.93
N SER A 446 -9.29 -8.01 -23.66
CA SER A 446 -8.98 -6.77 -24.39
C SER A 446 -8.53 -5.67 -23.43
N TYR A 447 -9.28 -5.50 -22.33
CA TYR A 447 -8.92 -4.55 -21.27
C TYR A 447 -7.53 -4.84 -20.70
N ALA A 448 -7.28 -6.08 -20.27
CA ALA A 448 -6.02 -6.47 -19.66
C ALA A 448 -4.84 -6.29 -20.63
N LEU A 449 -4.97 -6.72 -21.89
CA LEU A 449 -3.91 -6.53 -22.90
C LEU A 449 -3.63 -5.07 -23.20
N ARG A 450 -4.66 -4.20 -23.21
CA ARG A 450 -4.47 -2.76 -23.35
C ARG A 450 -3.67 -2.18 -22.18
N LYS A 451 -3.97 -2.61 -20.95
CA LYS A 451 -3.19 -2.23 -19.77
C LYS A 451 -1.74 -2.73 -19.85
N VAL A 452 -1.52 -3.96 -20.31
CA VAL A 452 -0.16 -4.48 -20.56
C VAL A 452 0.60 -3.59 -21.56
N GLN A 453 -0.01 -3.20 -22.67
CA GLN A 453 0.61 -2.33 -23.68
C GLN A 453 0.93 -0.92 -23.13
N GLU A 454 0.04 -0.35 -22.33
CA GLU A 454 0.21 0.99 -21.74
C GLU A 454 1.27 1.05 -20.64
N SER A 455 1.64 -0.11 -20.07
CA SER A 455 2.48 -0.19 -18.88
C SER A 455 3.56 -1.26 -18.98
N GLU A 456 4.05 -1.54 -20.20
CA GLU A 456 4.99 -2.62 -20.49
C GLU A 456 6.25 -2.59 -19.61
N ASP A 457 6.80 -1.39 -19.36
CA ASP A 457 7.98 -1.19 -18.52
C ASP A 457 7.66 -1.02 -17.02
N ALA A 458 6.38 -1.00 -16.65
CA ALA A 458 5.95 -0.83 -15.26
C ALA A 458 6.17 -2.12 -14.45
N PRO A 459 6.38 -2.01 -13.12
CA PRO A 459 6.57 -3.18 -12.26
C PRO A 459 5.36 -4.13 -12.24
N PHE A 460 4.17 -3.64 -12.60
CA PHE A 460 2.95 -4.40 -12.78
C PHE A 460 2.03 -3.66 -13.78
N HIS A 461 1.09 -4.38 -14.38
CA HIS A 461 0.18 -3.87 -15.41
C HIS A 461 -1.21 -3.54 -14.86
N VAL A 462 -1.70 -4.35 -13.93
CA VAL A 462 -3.07 -4.25 -13.39
C VAL A 462 -3.11 -4.44 -11.88
N TYR A 463 -4.04 -3.76 -11.21
CA TYR A 463 -4.42 -4.00 -9.81
C TYR A 463 -5.37 -5.18 -9.71
N ALA A 464 -5.26 -5.99 -8.65
CA ALA A 464 -6.19 -7.10 -8.37
C ALA A 464 -7.59 -6.67 -7.85
N THR A 465 -7.95 -5.38 -7.96
CA THR A 465 -9.15 -4.79 -7.35
C THR A 465 -10.00 -4.08 -8.40
N GLN A 466 -11.15 -3.54 -7.98
CA GLN A 466 -12.03 -2.71 -8.83
C GLN A 466 -11.35 -1.46 -9.43
N ALA A 467 -10.11 -1.13 -9.03
CA ALA A 467 -9.31 -0.13 -9.71
C ALA A 467 -9.02 -0.51 -11.17
N ASP A 468 -8.88 -1.82 -11.46
CA ASP A 468 -8.80 -2.36 -12.81
C ASP A 468 -9.81 -3.51 -12.96
N GLN A 469 -9.47 -4.73 -12.55
CA GLN A 469 -10.35 -5.90 -12.58
C GLN A 469 -10.16 -6.73 -11.30
N VAL A 470 -11.25 -7.25 -10.75
CA VAL A 470 -11.19 -8.08 -9.55
C VAL A 470 -10.53 -9.41 -9.92
N TYR A 471 -9.33 -9.65 -9.40
CA TYR A 471 -8.57 -10.87 -9.66
C TYR A 471 -8.56 -11.76 -8.42
N GLY A 472 -9.30 -12.87 -8.50
CA GLY A 472 -9.47 -13.82 -7.41
C GLY A 472 -8.47 -14.96 -7.36
N GLY A 473 -7.46 -14.98 -8.24
CA GLY A 473 -6.51 -16.08 -8.33
C GLY A 473 -7.17 -17.44 -8.58
N MET A 474 -6.49 -18.51 -8.17
CA MET A 474 -6.94 -19.89 -8.41
C MET A 474 -8.21 -20.26 -7.64
N ASP A 475 -8.49 -19.57 -6.52
CA ASP A 475 -9.68 -19.84 -5.70
C ASP A 475 -11.00 -19.38 -6.36
N ALA A 476 -10.91 -18.44 -7.30
CA ALA A 476 -12.06 -17.95 -8.04
C ALA A 476 -12.40 -18.80 -9.26
N GLU A 477 -11.49 -19.64 -9.75
CA GLU A 477 -11.68 -20.41 -10.99
C GLU A 477 -12.96 -21.26 -10.95
N ARG A 478 -13.70 -21.28 -12.07
CA ARG A 478 -14.91 -22.08 -12.25
C ARG A 478 -14.87 -22.77 -13.61
N PRO A 479 -15.25 -24.06 -13.72
CA PRO A 479 -15.23 -24.78 -14.99
C PRO A 479 -16.00 -24.07 -16.11
N GLU A 480 -17.15 -23.46 -15.79
CA GLU A 480 -18.04 -22.79 -16.75
C GLU A 480 -17.38 -21.55 -17.36
N THR A 481 -16.76 -20.69 -16.52
CA THR A 481 -16.04 -19.51 -17.01
C THR A 481 -14.73 -19.90 -17.71
N THR A 482 -14.00 -20.90 -17.19
CA THR A 482 -12.81 -21.46 -17.85
C THR A 482 -13.14 -22.00 -19.25
N ALA A 483 -14.28 -22.67 -19.43
CA ALA A 483 -14.72 -23.14 -20.75
C ALA A 483 -15.00 -21.98 -21.71
N ALA A 484 -15.64 -20.90 -21.25
CA ALA A 484 -15.90 -19.71 -22.06
C ALA A 484 -14.61 -18.97 -22.45
N ILE A 485 -13.64 -18.88 -21.52
CA ILE A 485 -12.32 -18.28 -21.77
C ILE A 485 -11.58 -19.06 -22.84
N LYS A 486 -11.48 -20.39 -22.71
CA LYS A 486 -10.86 -21.27 -23.70
C LYS A 486 -11.55 -21.22 -25.07
N ALA A 487 -12.88 -21.17 -25.10
CA ALA A 487 -13.65 -21.05 -26.34
C ALA A 487 -13.43 -19.70 -27.06
N THR A 488 -12.82 -18.72 -26.40
CA THR A 488 -12.51 -17.39 -26.95
C THR A 488 -11.02 -17.06 -26.85
N GLU A 489 -10.17 -18.07 -26.73
CA GLU A 489 -8.72 -17.90 -26.56
C GLU A 489 -8.13 -17.03 -27.67
N GLY A 490 -7.33 -16.04 -27.27
CA GLY A 490 -6.72 -15.08 -28.20
C GLY A 490 -7.68 -14.08 -28.87
N LEU A 491 -9.00 -14.16 -28.66
CA LEU A 491 -9.95 -13.19 -29.23
C LEU A 491 -9.99 -11.91 -28.40
N VAL A 492 -9.83 -10.77 -29.09
CA VAL A 492 -9.88 -9.41 -28.54
C VAL A 492 -10.71 -8.49 -29.42
N LEU A 493 -11.14 -7.37 -28.85
CA LEU A 493 -11.75 -6.27 -29.57
C LEU A 493 -10.68 -5.27 -30.02
N LYS A 494 -10.71 -4.88 -31.29
CA LYS A 494 -9.88 -3.82 -31.86
C LYS A 494 -10.69 -2.71 -32.49
N TYR A 495 -10.19 -1.49 -32.42
CA TYR A 495 -10.74 -0.32 -33.10
C TYR A 495 -9.59 0.52 -33.66
N GLY A 496 -9.61 0.78 -34.97
CA GLY A 496 -8.51 1.48 -35.63
C GLY A 496 -7.18 0.70 -35.59
N GLY A 497 -7.24 -0.63 -35.61
CA GLY A 497 -6.05 -1.52 -35.54
C GLY A 497 -5.50 -1.77 -34.14
N GLU A 498 -5.97 -1.03 -33.14
CA GLU A 498 -5.48 -1.10 -31.75
C GLU A 498 -6.46 -1.87 -30.86
N VAL A 499 -5.93 -2.59 -29.86
CA VAL A 499 -6.77 -3.24 -28.84
C VAL A 499 -7.50 -2.18 -28.02
N VAL A 500 -8.81 -2.38 -27.85
CA VAL A 500 -9.66 -1.43 -27.14
C VAL A 500 -9.57 -1.59 -25.63
N THR A 501 -9.73 -0.49 -24.90
CA THR A 501 -10.01 -0.55 -23.46
C THR A 501 -11.49 -0.92 -23.28
N ALA A 502 -11.78 -2.22 -23.26
CA ALA A 502 -13.14 -2.75 -23.22
C ALA A 502 -13.76 -2.61 -21.81
N TYR A 503 -14.22 -1.40 -21.48
CA TYR A 503 -14.94 -1.15 -20.22
C TYR A 503 -16.26 -1.93 -20.18
N PHE A 504 -16.64 -2.38 -18.99
CA PHE A 504 -17.90 -3.08 -18.71
C PHE A 504 -18.37 -2.75 -17.30
N HIS A 505 -19.63 -2.99 -17.01
CA HIS A 505 -20.24 -2.69 -15.71
C HIS A 505 -21.48 -3.57 -15.47
N SER A 506 -21.98 -3.61 -14.22
CA SER A 506 -23.09 -4.51 -13.86
C SER A 506 -24.36 -4.22 -14.64
N SER A 507 -24.91 -3.01 -14.51
CA SER A 507 -26.15 -2.63 -15.17
C SER A 507 -26.12 -1.17 -15.59
N ASP A 508 -26.51 -0.89 -16.82
CA ASP A 508 -26.55 0.47 -17.34
C ASP A 508 -27.87 1.17 -17.03
N GLY A 509 -28.89 0.51 -16.46
CA GLY A 509 -30.17 1.12 -16.13
C GLY A 509 -31.01 1.53 -17.35
N GLY A 510 -30.81 0.83 -18.48
CA GLY A 510 -31.58 0.97 -19.73
C GLY A 510 -30.88 1.78 -20.82
N TYR A 511 -29.72 2.37 -20.53
CA TYR A 511 -28.96 3.19 -21.48
C TYR A 511 -27.48 3.19 -21.13
N THR A 512 -26.64 2.81 -22.10
CA THR A 512 -25.20 3.09 -22.05
C THR A 512 -24.94 4.58 -22.33
N GLU A 513 -23.75 5.05 -21.97
CA GLU A 513 -23.35 6.45 -22.07
C GLU A 513 -22.17 6.69 -23.01
N ASN A 514 -22.07 7.93 -23.49
CA ASN A 514 -20.87 8.40 -24.18
C ASN A 514 -19.71 8.57 -23.20
N SER A 515 -18.51 8.14 -23.59
CA SER A 515 -17.33 8.23 -22.71
C SER A 515 -17.02 9.66 -22.28
N GLU A 516 -17.21 10.65 -23.16
CA GLU A 516 -16.96 12.06 -22.83
C GLU A 516 -17.94 12.64 -21.82
N ASP A 517 -19.15 12.08 -21.71
CA ASP A 517 -20.12 12.53 -20.72
C ASP A 517 -19.80 12.00 -19.31
N VAL A 518 -19.16 10.83 -19.23
CA VAL A 518 -18.84 10.15 -17.96
C VAL A 518 -17.40 10.43 -17.50
N TRP A 519 -16.41 10.36 -18.39
CA TRP A 519 -14.98 10.53 -18.10
C TRP A 519 -14.27 11.63 -18.90
N ARG A 520 -15.01 12.51 -19.61
CA ARG A 520 -14.54 13.67 -20.41
C ARG A 520 -13.82 13.37 -21.72
N ASN A 521 -13.12 12.25 -21.82
CA ASN A 521 -12.41 11.89 -23.05
C ASN A 521 -13.34 11.16 -24.03
N TRP A 522 -13.32 11.58 -25.29
CA TRP A 522 -14.02 10.91 -26.37
C TRP A 522 -13.31 9.59 -26.72
N CYS A 523 -14.07 8.51 -26.87
CA CYS A 523 -13.59 7.17 -27.21
C CYS A 523 -14.49 6.51 -28.27
N GLY A 524 -14.07 6.45 -29.55
CA GLY A 524 -14.95 6.16 -30.69
C GLY A 524 -15.85 4.92 -30.57
N TYR A 525 -15.39 3.89 -29.88
CA TYR A 525 -16.12 2.64 -29.68
C TYR A 525 -16.99 2.58 -28.40
N ILE A 526 -16.88 3.55 -27.49
CA ILE A 526 -17.71 3.65 -26.28
C ILE A 526 -18.76 4.74 -26.49
N ARG A 527 -19.90 4.34 -27.03
CA ARG A 527 -20.99 5.23 -27.45
C ARG A 527 -22.29 4.86 -26.75
N GLY A 528 -22.97 5.88 -26.23
CA GLY A 528 -24.22 5.68 -25.52
C GLY A 528 -25.38 5.37 -26.47
N LYS A 529 -26.22 4.42 -26.07
CA LYS A 529 -27.43 4.00 -26.79
C LYS A 529 -28.45 3.42 -25.81
N ALA A 530 -29.69 3.28 -26.24
CA ALA A 530 -30.69 2.52 -25.47
C ALA A 530 -30.26 1.06 -25.35
N ASP A 531 -30.32 0.50 -24.15
CA ASP A 531 -30.14 -0.92 -23.87
C ASP A 531 -31.46 -1.51 -23.35
N PRO A 532 -32.32 -2.05 -24.25
CA PRO A 532 -33.54 -2.71 -23.82
C PRO A 532 -33.29 -4.04 -23.09
N TYR A 533 -32.08 -4.61 -23.19
CA TYR A 533 -31.72 -5.90 -22.62
C TYR A 533 -31.33 -5.81 -21.14
N ASP A 534 -30.83 -4.67 -20.69
CA ASP A 534 -30.51 -4.44 -19.27
C ASP A 534 -31.73 -4.58 -18.36
N ARG A 535 -32.92 -4.29 -18.89
CA ARG A 535 -34.20 -4.41 -18.17
C ARG A 535 -34.64 -5.87 -18.06
N HIS A 536 -33.95 -6.61 -17.21
CA HIS A 536 -34.24 -8.00 -16.87
C HIS A 536 -35.04 -8.12 -15.56
N PRO A 537 -36.04 -9.02 -15.42
CA PRO A 537 -36.84 -9.16 -14.19
C PRO A 537 -36.02 -9.46 -12.92
N GLU A 538 -34.91 -10.18 -13.06
CA GLU A 538 -34.01 -10.46 -11.93
C GLU A 538 -32.97 -9.36 -11.66
N ASN A 539 -32.89 -8.32 -12.50
CA ASN A 539 -31.91 -7.24 -12.31
C ASN A 539 -32.36 -6.33 -11.14
N PRO A 540 -31.64 -6.30 -9.99
CA PRO A 540 -32.08 -5.57 -8.81
C PRO A 540 -31.62 -4.10 -8.81
N HIS A 541 -31.07 -3.60 -9.92
CA HIS A 541 -30.37 -2.31 -9.98
C HIS A 541 -31.24 -1.13 -10.45
N TYR A 542 -32.56 -1.31 -10.51
CA TYR A 542 -33.51 -0.25 -10.87
C TYR A 542 -34.09 0.45 -9.63
N GLY A 543 -34.36 1.75 -9.75
CA GLY A 543 -35.09 2.54 -8.75
C GLY A 543 -34.32 2.82 -7.46
N TRP A 544 -33.00 2.95 -7.53
CA TRP A 544 -32.22 3.29 -6.33
C TRP A 544 -32.41 4.76 -5.95
N SER A 545 -32.31 5.02 -4.65
CA SER A 545 -32.37 6.37 -4.07
C SER A 545 -31.36 6.49 -2.92
N VAL A 546 -30.70 7.64 -2.80
CA VAL A 546 -29.75 7.94 -1.73
C VAL A 546 -29.95 9.37 -1.26
N SER A 547 -30.24 9.56 0.03
CA SER A 547 -30.48 10.86 0.64
C SER A 547 -29.30 11.32 1.48
N TYR A 548 -28.96 12.60 1.36
CA TYR A 548 -27.92 13.27 2.13
C TYR A 548 -28.46 14.52 2.82
N SER A 549 -28.04 14.75 4.06
CA SER A 549 -28.15 16.08 4.65
C SER A 549 -27.15 17.04 3.99
N VAL A 550 -27.35 18.35 4.16
CA VAL A 550 -26.38 19.35 3.69
C VAL A 550 -24.98 19.21 4.30
N TYR A 551 -24.87 18.66 5.51
CA TYR A 551 -23.60 18.36 6.16
C TYR A 551 -22.94 17.10 5.59
N ASP A 552 -23.73 16.10 5.22
CA ASP A 552 -23.20 14.91 4.56
C ASP A 552 -22.65 15.21 3.17
N LEU A 553 -23.36 16.05 2.40
CA LEU A 553 -22.85 16.54 1.11
C LEU A 553 -21.52 17.29 1.27
N ALA A 554 -21.43 18.18 2.27
CA ALA A 554 -20.21 18.90 2.58
C ALA A 554 -19.07 17.94 2.94
N ARG A 555 -19.33 16.92 3.77
CA ARG A 555 -18.35 15.89 4.11
C ARG A 555 -17.86 15.10 2.89
N CYS A 556 -18.76 14.72 1.98
CA CYS A 556 -18.37 14.06 0.72
C CYS A 556 -17.40 14.92 -0.11
N LEU A 557 -17.60 16.24 -0.10
CA LEU A 557 -16.71 17.20 -0.78
C LEU A 557 -15.38 17.39 -0.05
N GLN A 558 -15.40 17.47 1.29
CA GLN A 558 -14.19 17.57 2.12
C GLN A 558 -13.25 16.38 1.95
N GLU A 559 -13.78 15.16 1.84
CA GLU A 559 -13.00 13.95 1.57
C GLU A 559 -12.27 14.01 0.21
N ARG A 560 -12.69 14.90 -0.68
CA ARG A 560 -12.03 15.21 -1.95
C ARG A 560 -11.21 16.50 -1.89
N GLN A 561 -10.86 16.93 -0.68
CA GLN A 561 -10.06 18.13 -0.39
C GLN A 561 -10.74 19.43 -0.87
N VAL A 562 -12.07 19.46 -0.88
CA VAL A 562 -12.86 20.67 -1.17
C VAL A 562 -13.43 21.25 0.12
N ASN A 563 -13.10 22.51 0.43
CA ASN A 563 -13.35 23.13 1.74
C ASN A 563 -14.81 23.59 1.92
N PHE A 564 -15.73 22.66 2.21
CA PHE A 564 -17.13 22.96 2.55
C PHE A 564 -17.44 22.55 3.98
N SER A 565 -17.99 23.42 4.81
CA SER A 565 -18.58 23.10 6.12
C SER A 565 -20.06 22.71 6.00
N VAL A 566 -20.79 23.39 5.12
CA VAL A 566 -22.21 23.13 4.86
C VAL A 566 -22.54 23.48 3.41
N VAL A 567 -23.41 22.68 2.80
CA VAL A 567 -23.98 22.97 1.47
C VAL A 567 -25.25 23.81 1.62
N THR A 568 -25.35 24.90 0.87
CA THR A 568 -26.49 25.82 0.89
C THR A 568 -27.34 25.76 -0.37
N ALA A 569 -26.76 25.37 -1.52
CA ALA A 569 -27.50 25.13 -2.75
C ALA A 569 -26.80 24.09 -3.64
N VAL A 570 -27.58 23.41 -4.48
CA VAL A 570 -27.10 22.47 -5.50
C VAL A 570 -27.86 22.73 -6.80
N TYR A 571 -27.17 22.91 -7.91
CA TYR A 571 -27.78 23.13 -9.23
C TYR A 571 -27.34 22.03 -10.20
N VAL A 572 -28.30 21.43 -10.91
CA VAL A 572 -27.99 20.57 -12.05
C VAL A 572 -27.74 21.47 -13.25
N THR A 573 -26.49 21.54 -13.68
CA THR A 573 -26.05 22.46 -14.74
C THR A 573 -25.76 21.75 -16.06
N GLY A 574 -25.80 20.41 -16.07
CA GLY A 574 -25.59 19.64 -17.28
C GLY A 574 -26.09 18.20 -17.16
N LYS A 575 -26.62 17.68 -18.26
CA LYS A 575 -27.06 16.30 -18.41
C LYS A 575 -26.23 15.57 -19.47
N THR A 576 -26.18 14.24 -19.40
CA THR A 576 -25.62 13.40 -20.46
C THR A 576 -26.50 13.49 -21.70
N ALA A 577 -25.90 13.37 -22.89
CA ALA A 577 -26.61 13.58 -24.14
C ALA A 577 -27.59 12.45 -24.48
N VAL A 578 -27.35 11.23 -23.95
CA VAL A 578 -28.09 10.03 -24.35
C VAL A 578 -29.23 9.73 -23.37
N SER A 579 -28.92 9.57 -22.08
CA SER A 579 -29.93 9.14 -21.10
C SER A 579 -30.49 10.26 -20.22
N GLY A 580 -29.94 11.48 -20.32
CA GLY A 580 -30.36 12.61 -19.48
C GLY A 580 -29.94 12.49 -18.01
N ARG A 581 -28.91 11.69 -17.70
CA ARG A 581 -28.31 11.59 -16.36
C ARG A 581 -27.57 12.87 -16.00
N ILE A 582 -27.45 13.14 -14.70
CA ILE A 582 -26.71 14.28 -14.18
C ILE A 582 -25.23 14.13 -14.53
N LYS A 583 -24.77 15.01 -15.42
CA LYS A 583 -23.35 15.13 -15.81
C LYS A 583 -22.65 16.22 -15.03
N GLN A 584 -23.34 17.32 -14.72
CA GLN A 584 -22.73 18.46 -14.05
C GLN A 584 -23.59 18.98 -12.91
N LEU A 585 -22.91 19.26 -11.79
CA LEU A 585 -23.49 19.88 -10.61
C LEU A 585 -22.67 21.10 -10.22
N GLU A 586 -23.35 22.17 -9.85
CA GLU A 586 -22.75 23.30 -9.15
C GLU A 586 -23.24 23.30 -7.70
N VAL A 587 -22.31 23.13 -6.76
CA VAL A 587 -22.60 23.05 -5.33
C VAL A 587 -22.11 24.32 -4.65
N HIS A 588 -23.01 25.00 -3.95
CA HIS A 588 -22.75 26.22 -3.19
C HIS A 588 -22.81 25.90 -1.70
N GLY A 589 -22.02 26.61 -0.91
CA GLY A 589 -21.92 26.38 0.52
C GLY A 589 -21.05 27.43 1.21
N THR A 590 -20.67 27.14 2.44
CA THR A 590 -19.70 27.94 3.20
C THR A 590 -18.56 27.07 3.68
N GLY A 591 -17.34 27.63 3.75
CA GLY A 591 -16.14 26.97 4.26
C GLY A 591 -16.03 26.99 5.79
N PRO A 592 -14.98 26.40 6.36
CA PRO A 592 -14.70 26.43 7.81
C PRO A 592 -14.45 27.83 8.37
N ASP A 593 -14.02 28.75 7.51
CA ASP A 593 -13.83 30.18 7.77
C ASP A 593 -15.14 30.99 7.68
N GLY A 594 -16.25 30.34 7.30
CA GLY A 594 -17.53 30.99 7.07
C GLY A 594 -17.66 31.66 5.70
N MET A 595 -16.65 31.58 4.84
CA MET A 595 -16.67 32.24 3.53
C MET A 595 -17.45 31.42 2.50
N PRO A 596 -18.16 32.06 1.55
CA PRO A 596 -18.85 31.35 0.47
C PRO A 596 -17.89 30.49 -0.37
N CYS A 597 -18.32 29.27 -0.68
CA CYS A 597 -17.59 28.30 -1.50
C CYS A 597 -18.49 27.77 -2.62
N VAL A 598 -17.91 27.61 -3.82
CA VAL A 598 -18.60 27.01 -4.97
C VAL A 598 -17.72 25.91 -5.56
N GLN A 599 -18.31 24.74 -5.81
CA GLN A 599 -17.64 23.62 -6.46
C GLN A 599 -18.46 23.15 -7.66
N THR A 600 -17.83 23.13 -8.83
CA THR A 600 -18.42 22.52 -10.03
C THR A 600 -17.90 21.10 -10.22
N LEU A 601 -18.80 20.12 -10.26
CA LEU A 601 -18.54 18.76 -10.70
C LEU A 601 -18.89 18.67 -12.18
N ARG A 602 -17.94 18.25 -13.02
CA ARG A 602 -18.01 18.48 -14.48
C ARG A 602 -18.22 17.22 -15.34
N ASN A 603 -18.41 16.05 -14.75
CA ASN A 603 -18.80 14.83 -15.47
C ASN A 603 -19.60 13.88 -14.56
N ALA A 604 -20.30 12.92 -15.18
CA ALA A 604 -21.19 12.00 -14.48
C ALA A 604 -20.47 11.10 -13.48
N ASP A 605 -19.26 10.61 -13.81
CA ASP A 605 -18.53 9.71 -12.91
C ASP A 605 -18.00 10.43 -11.67
N TRP A 606 -17.62 11.70 -11.81
CA TRP A 606 -17.15 12.50 -10.68
C TRP A 606 -18.29 12.82 -9.72
N VAL A 607 -19.48 13.14 -10.23
CA VAL A 607 -20.70 13.25 -9.42
C VAL A 607 -20.96 11.93 -8.67
N ARG A 608 -20.96 10.80 -9.39
CA ARG A 608 -21.16 9.46 -8.82
C ARG A 608 -20.13 9.15 -7.73
N CYS A 609 -18.85 9.38 -7.99
CA CYS A 609 -17.75 9.04 -7.09
C CYS A 609 -17.71 9.95 -5.84
N VAL A 610 -17.93 11.26 -5.99
CA VAL A 610 -17.96 12.20 -4.87
C VAL A 610 -19.08 11.82 -3.90
N PHE A 611 -20.27 11.56 -4.43
CA PHE A 611 -21.45 11.22 -3.62
C PHE A 611 -21.68 9.72 -3.49
N ARG A 612 -20.69 8.87 -3.79
CA ARG A 612 -20.73 7.41 -3.58
C ARG A 612 -22.01 6.74 -4.14
N LEU A 613 -22.49 7.20 -5.29
CA LEU A 613 -23.72 6.73 -5.92
C LEU A 613 -23.47 5.41 -6.67
N LYS A 614 -24.52 4.59 -6.82
CA LYS A 614 -24.45 3.30 -7.52
C LYS A 614 -24.12 3.47 -9.01
N ALA A 615 -24.73 4.46 -9.64
CA ALA A 615 -24.56 4.82 -11.06
C ALA A 615 -24.70 6.35 -11.20
N PRO A 616 -24.42 6.95 -12.37
CA PRO A 616 -24.71 8.37 -12.57
C PRO A 616 -26.21 8.64 -12.34
N ALA A 617 -26.51 9.61 -11.48
CA ALA A 617 -27.88 9.89 -11.04
C ALA A 617 -28.75 10.34 -12.21
N ALA A 618 -29.99 9.86 -12.24
CA ALA A 618 -31.00 10.38 -13.17
C ALA A 618 -31.46 11.77 -12.72
N ASP A 619 -31.76 11.96 -11.44
CA ASP A 619 -32.30 13.23 -10.93
C ASP A 619 -31.98 13.48 -9.44
N ILE A 620 -32.27 14.70 -8.97
CA ILE A 620 -32.23 15.09 -7.56
C ILE A 620 -33.56 15.68 -7.07
N VAL A 621 -33.95 15.31 -5.84
CA VAL A 621 -35.03 15.96 -5.09
C VAL A 621 -34.41 16.73 -3.94
N LYS A 622 -34.75 18.02 -3.81
CA LYS A 622 -34.25 18.90 -2.75
C LYS A 622 -35.29 19.01 -1.64
N THR A 623 -34.83 18.94 -0.40
CA THR A 623 -35.66 19.12 0.79
C THR A 623 -35.28 20.43 1.46
N TYR A 624 -36.28 21.25 1.77
CA TYR A 624 -36.11 22.56 2.37
C TYR A 624 -36.78 22.60 3.76
N ASP A 625 -36.18 23.36 4.66
CA ASP A 625 -36.79 23.70 5.94
C ASP A 625 -38.02 24.61 5.69
N PRO A 626 -39.21 24.25 6.20
CA PRO A 626 -40.44 24.98 5.88
C PRO A 626 -40.53 26.37 6.52
N LEU A 627 -39.74 26.66 7.57
CA LEU A 627 -39.78 27.94 8.29
C LEU A 627 -38.77 28.93 7.71
N THR A 628 -37.57 28.44 7.39
CA THR A 628 -36.44 29.27 6.96
C THR A 628 -36.24 29.28 5.44
N GLY A 629 -36.82 28.31 4.73
CA GLY A 629 -36.57 28.09 3.30
C GLY A 629 -35.16 27.57 2.99
N ALA A 630 -34.36 27.25 4.02
CA ALA A 630 -32.99 26.78 3.84
C ALA A 630 -32.98 25.35 3.28
N LEU A 631 -32.02 25.05 2.40
CA LEU A 631 -31.80 23.67 1.96
C LEU A 631 -31.36 22.83 3.17
N VAL A 632 -32.02 21.68 3.40
CA VAL A 632 -31.66 20.75 4.48
C VAL A 632 -31.19 19.40 3.98
N GLY A 633 -31.54 19.02 2.74
CA GLY A 633 -31.06 17.77 2.15
C GLY A 633 -31.28 17.66 0.65
N VAL A 634 -30.60 16.68 0.06
CA VAL A 634 -30.73 16.31 -1.35
C VAL A 634 -30.82 14.79 -1.45
N THR A 635 -31.78 14.31 -2.23
CA THR A 635 -31.97 12.90 -2.54
C THR A 635 -31.65 12.67 -4.01
N PHE A 636 -30.63 11.85 -4.28
CA PHE A 636 -30.29 11.40 -5.63
C PHE A 636 -31.11 10.16 -5.97
N THR A 637 -31.60 10.08 -7.21
CA THR A 637 -32.33 8.92 -7.72
C THR A 637 -31.73 8.45 -9.04
N GLY A 638 -31.86 7.16 -9.34
CA GLY A 638 -31.42 6.61 -10.62
C GLY A 638 -31.65 5.12 -10.79
N ASN A 639 -31.13 4.61 -11.90
CA ASN A 639 -31.12 3.20 -12.27
C ASN A 639 -29.68 2.76 -12.59
N GLY A 640 -29.45 1.46 -12.63
CA GLY A 640 -28.16 0.86 -12.95
C GLY A 640 -27.19 0.76 -11.78
N TRP A 641 -26.08 0.11 -12.04
CA TRP A 641 -24.94 -0.05 -11.14
C TRP A 641 -23.65 -0.05 -11.96
N GLY A 642 -22.80 0.96 -11.73
CA GLY A 642 -21.54 1.17 -12.42
C GLY A 642 -21.54 2.44 -13.25
N HIS A 643 -20.52 2.60 -14.10
CA HIS A 643 -20.29 3.83 -14.86
C HIS A 643 -21.12 3.94 -16.16
N ALA A 644 -21.85 2.89 -16.55
CA ALA A 644 -22.68 2.84 -17.77
C ALA A 644 -21.89 3.00 -19.08
N LEU A 645 -20.61 2.59 -19.11
CA LEU A 645 -19.77 2.65 -20.31
C LEU A 645 -19.45 1.25 -20.80
N GLY A 646 -19.52 1.06 -22.12
CA GLY A 646 -19.28 -0.23 -22.77
C GLY A 646 -20.36 -1.25 -22.42
N MET A 647 -19.95 -2.47 -22.12
CA MET A 647 -20.87 -3.61 -21.97
C MET A 647 -21.60 -3.62 -20.62
N SER A 648 -22.93 -3.66 -20.65
CA SER A 648 -23.77 -4.04 -19.50
C SER A 648 -23.74 -5.56 -19.32
N GLN A 649 -23.39 -6.02 -18.12
CA GLN A 649 -23.36 -7.46 -17.82
C GLN A 649 -24.77 -8.04 -17.79
N TRP A 650 -25.73 -7.33 -17.18
CA TRP A 650 -27.14 -7.74 -17.19
C TRP A 650 -27.73 -7.73 -18.61
N GLY A 651 -27.40 -6.74 -19.43
CA GLY A 651 -27.86 -6.73 -20.81
C GLY A 651 -27.22 -7.85 -21.64
N ALA A 652 -25.93 -8.14 -21.47
CA ALA A 652 -25.28 -9.30 -22.09
C ALA A 652 -25.93 -10.63 -21.69
N ARG A 653 -26.33 -10.79 -20.42
CA ARG A 653 -27.10 -11.96 -19.96
C ARG A 653 -28.41 -12.09 -20.73
N THR A 654 -29.22 -11.04 -20.75
CA THR A 654 -30.53 -11.07 -21.42
C THR A 654 -30.40 -11.32 -22.92
N MET A 655 -29.41 -10.70 -23.57
CA MET A 655 -29.13 -10.96 -24.99
C MET A 655 -28.82 -12.45 -25.23
N ALA A 656 -27.97 -13.04 -24.40
CA ALA A 656 -27.62 -14.45 -24.50
C ALA A 656 -28.83 -15.38 -24.24
N GLU A 657 -29.70 -15.06 -23.27
CA GLU A 657 -30.96 -15.78 -23.02
C GLU A 657 -31.93 -15.69 -24.21
N GLN A 658 -31.85 -14.61 -24.99
CA GLN A 658 -32.61 -14.43 -26.24
C GLN A 658 -31.96 -15.09 -27.47
N GLY A 659 -30.86 -15.83 -27.28
CA GLY A 659 -30.19 -16.59 -28.34
C GLY A 659 -29.14 -15.81 -29.15
N LEU A 660 -28.82 -14.57 -28.76
CA LEU A 660 -27.72 -13.81 -29.36
C LEU A 660 -26.37 -14.39 -28.91
N ASN A 661 -25.43 -14.51 -29.84
CA ASN A 661 -24.11 -15.03 -29.51
C ASN A 661 -23.17 -13.92 -29.00
N PHE A 662 -22.01 -14.29 -28.45
CA PHE A 662 -21.09 -13.33 -27.86
C PHE A 662 -20.59 -12.25 -28.85
N ARG A 663 -20.54 -12.55 -30.15
CA ARG A 663 -20.14 -11.56 -31.17
C ARG A 663 -21.21 -10.50 -31.32
N ASP A 664 -22.48 -10.89 -31.33
CA ASP A 664 -23.62 -9.96 -31.40
C ASP A 664 -23.66 -9.06 -30.16
N ILE A 665 -23.43 -9.64 -28.98
CA ILE A 665 -23.33 -8.91 -27.70
C ILE A 665 -22.22 -7.86 -27.77
N LEU A 666 -21.00 -8.25 -28.12
CA LEU A 666 -19.87 -7.32 -28.16
C LEU A 666 -20.07 -6.23 -29.23
N ASN A 667 -20.58 -6.58 -30.41
CA ASN A 667 -20.87 -5.62 -31.47
C ASN A 667 -21.96 -4.62 -31.06
N PHE A 668 -22.94 -5.05 -30.25
CA PHE A 668 -23.93 -4.15 -29.69
C PHE A 668 -23.32 -3.12 -28.75
N TYR A 669 -22.38 -3.49 -27.88
CA TYR A 669 -21.82 -2.57 -26.88
C TYR A 669 -20.61 -1.74 -27.35
N TYR A 670 -19.77 -2.29 -28.22
CA TYR A 670 -18.52 -1.65 -28.66
C TYR A 670 -18.63 -1.21 -30.12
N THR A 671 -19.07 0.04 -30.32
CA THR A 671 -19.49 0.55 -31.63
C THR A 671 -18.32 0.61 -32.63
N GLY A 672 -18.42 -0.12 -33.73
CA GLY A 672 -17.39 -0.15 -34.78
C GLY A 672 -16.10 -0.87 -34.37
N ALA A 673 -16.04 -1.48 -33.19
CA ALA A 673 -14.96 -2.38 -32.83
C ALA A 673 -15.15 -3.72 -33.56
N THR A 674 -14.04 -4.34 -33.92
CA THR A 674 -14.01 -5.64 -34.62
C THR A 674 -13.34 -6.68 -33.74
N LEU A 675 -13.75 -7.93 -33.92
CA LEU A 675 -13.22 -9.06 -33.16
C LEU A 675 -12.08 -9.71 -33.93
N GLU A 676 -10.89 -9.77 -33.34
CA GLU A 676 -9.68 -10.28 -33.97
C GLU A 676 -8.90 -11.20 -33.04
N HIS A 677 -8.07 -12.10 -33.60
CA HIS A 677 -7.10 -12.87 -32.84
C HIS A 677 -5.79 -12.08 -32.65
N VAL A 678 -5.14 -12.26 -31.49
CA VAL A 678 -3.80 -11.72 -31.17
C VAL A 678 -2.75 -12.80 -30.98
#